data_AF-A0AAX6MTN7-F1
#
_entry.id   AF-A0AAX6MTN7-F1
#
_cell.length_a   1.000
_cell.length_b   1.000
_cell.length_c   1.000
_cell.angle_alpha   90.00
_cell.angle_beta   90.00
_cell.angle_gamma   90.00
#
_symmetry.space_group_name_H-M   'P 1'
#
loop_
_entity.id
_entity.type
_entity.pdbx_description
1 polymer ?
#
loop_
_entity_poly.entity_id
_entity_poly.type
_entity_poly.pdbx_seq_one_letter_code
_entity_poly.pdbx_strand_id
1 'polypeptide(L)'
;MPTGSCLCGEITVAYEGDPVSTVFQIPKTGFSVTKGEPKTWTKVSDHGNEITNHFCATCGVLMFKTSGAAVNRERIGLRAGVLDDQNLLDTPPSVEIYVERRPQWLKQVEGAMQLNSKFEVVSEVQQIETEPENAGQPARDEKLKFKRLKLVGESLLEMAPSSLPSLDELAEGMKGSGKTEKWDVVVSYSIAKLNAVLQKLWKSDSASKKVKFSKEREGPGHTKFWTDFNVTLATPTLSFTLTKNACLKMDLSGTYHDRTDSQTYKDEDIPSGYYFEATVPIICVSADGNKIGKSEEMDGVLAFDPNKANEHLHVVFSFDSTKDTTAVFDVKKKDGATDNDAFVHTSEYFENWIKSNWNTIQYSLAEVTPTQEDGTQVLTPEHVAFTVYPTRDRSSGCLSLYIKTKGSGNQDGEATTVFRLSSGESIPIPSDHTASIIIRRELVQKFLSQAINGATAYSEKALTVSPKSTTTGFAYTTKLNTTFRNSLSQHTALGDYIIREFDWSFDDSPLNLDISNNQARWTMNFENSFGWLITRTYVSHGDVKTDNKYGKVNYSLSMDNTSTFMSLDDKKVTAKIEIQKGWWNRKAEAVQPSLSEKLLGMQDYIPDVVRKWMDDWEFPGFSNTLRLDFFATTNVFAPGKHIIDIDTTVGVLTPYDLLIVGDVTDPSKLK
;
A
#
# COMPACT_ATOMS: atom_id res chain seq x y z
N MET A 1 -30.27 33.64 11.40
CA MET A 1 -29.59 32.52 10.73
C MET A 1 -30.65 31.55 10.24
N PRO A 2 -30.70 31.25 8.93
CA PRO A 2 -31.54 30.19 8.39
C PRO A 2 -31.23 28.82 9.02
N THR A 3 -32.25 27.98 9.14
CA THR A 3 -32.16 26.68 9.83
C THR A 3 -32.73 25.56 8.98
N GLY A 4 -32.36 24.33 9.33
CA GLY A 4 -32.93 23.11 8.77
C GLY A 4 -32.83 21.94 9.74
N SER A 5 -33.71 20.95 9.59
CA SER A 5 -33.81 19.83 10.52
C SER A 5 -34.11 18.49 9.82
N CYS A 6 -33.72 17.38 10.46
CA CYS A 6 -34.00 16.03 9.93
C CYS A 6 -35.47 15.63 10.14
N LEU A 7 -35.92 14.57 9.47
CA LEU A 7 -37.33 14.14 9.50
C LEU A 7 -37.90 13.80 10.89
N CYS A 8 -37.11 13.30 11.84
CA CYS A 8 -37.57 13.07 13.23
C CYS A 8 -37.21 14.20 14.21
N GLY A 9 -36.59 15.29 13.74
CA GLY A 9 -36.23 16.47 14.55
C GLY A 9 -35.06 16.29 15.53
N GLU A 10 -34.40 15.13 15.55
CA GLU A 10 -33.28 14.84 16.47
C GLU A 10 -31.97 15.54 16.10
N ILE A 11 -31.88 16.14 14.90
CA ILE A 11 -30.72 16.90 14.42
C ILE A 11 -31.16 18.24 13.79
N THR A 12 -30.47 19.33 14.15
CA THR A 12 -30.70 20.70 13.63
C THR A 12 -29.37 21.36 13.21
N VAL A 13 -29.40 22.05 12.07
CA VAL A 13 -28.25 22.78 11.52
C VAL A 13 -28.59 24.25 11.29
N ALA A 14 -27.59 25.14 11.42
CA ALA A 14 -27.71 26.57 11.13
C ALA A 14 -26.54 27.05 10.27
N TYR A 15 -26.81 28.01 9.38
CA TYR A 15 -25.77 28.51 8.49
C TYR A 15 -25.88 30.01 8.15
N GLU A 16 -24.78 30.57 7.65
CA GLU A 16 -24.61 31.95 7.19
C GLU A 16 -23.93 31.97 5.80
N GLY A 17 -24.48 32.77 4.88
CA GLY A 17 -23.97 32.96 3.51
C GLY A 17 -24.90 32.44 2.40
N ASP A 18 -24.69 32.93 1.16
CA ASP A 18 -25.56 32.70 0.00
C ASP A 18 -25.12 31.50 -0.87
N PRO A 19 -26.07 30.71 -1.43
CA PRO A 19 -25.74 29.48 -2.14
C PRO A 19 -25.46 29.62 -3.64
N VAL A 20 -24.58 28.76 -4.19
CA VAL A 20 -24.24 28.72 -5.63
C VAL A 20 -24.36 27.27 -6.19
N SER A 21 -25.40 27.04 -7.02
CA SER A 21 -25.79 25.79 -7.73
C SER A 21 -26.46 24.65 -6.93
N THR A 22 -27.09 23.70 -7.63
CA THR A 22 -28.15 22.76 -7.15
C THR A 22 -27.69 21.54 -6.33
N VAL A 23 -26.44 21.55 -5.88
CA VAL A 23 -26.16 21.16 -4.50
C VAL A 23 -25.75 22.44 -3.80
N PHE A 24 -26.54 22.91 -2.84
CA PHE A 24 -26.32 24.18 -2.13
C PHE A 24 -24.93 24.14 -1.46
N GLN A 25 -23.91 24.70 -2.11
CA GLN A 25 -22.53 24.73 -1.62
C GLN A 25 -22.30 26.02 -0.82
N ILE A 26 -22.30 25.93 0.51
CA ILE A 26 -22.09 27.09 1.42
C ILE A 26 -20.73 27.00 2.12
N PRO A 27 -20.07 28.11 2.48
CA PRO A 27 -18.76 28.08 3.14
C PRO A 27 -18.78 27.36 4.49
N LYS A 28 -17.78 26.51 4.76
CA LYS A 28 -17.68 25.70 6.00
C LYS A 28 -17.53 26.56 7.26
N THR A 29 -16.97 27.76 7.15
CA THR A 29 -16.79 28.72 8.26
C THR A 29 -18.10 29.32 8.78
N GLY A 30 -19.16 29.31 7.98
CA GLY A 30 -20.49 29.83 8.32
C GLY A 30 -21.52 28.74 8.63
N PHE A 31 -21.12 27.48 8.83
CA PHE A 31 -22.04 26.35 9.04
C PHE A 31 -21.82 25.69 10.40
N SER A 32 -22.90 25.34 11.11
CA SER A 32 -22.83 24.67 12.41
C SER A 32 -23.97 23.66 12.66
N VAL A 33 -23.65 22.55 13.34
CA VAL A 33 -24.63 21.63 13.92
C VAL A 33 -24.97 22.17 15.31
N THR A 34 -26.17 22.75 15.46
CA THR A 34 -26.57 23.46 16.69
C THR A 34 -27.27 22.55 17.70
N LYS A 35 -27.74 21.37 17.28
CA LYS A 35 -28.37 20.34 18.13
C LYS A 35 -28.27 18.94 17.49
N GLY A 36 -27.94 17.91 18.28
CA GLY A 36 -27.85 16.51 17.86
C GLY A 36 -26.56 16.15 17.12
N GLU A 37 -26.29 14.86 16.91
CA GLU A 37 -25.05 14.40 16.28
C GLU A 37 -25.37 13.57 15.02
N PRO A 38 -25.16 14.12 13.81
CA PRO A 38 -25.42 13.41 12.58
C PRO A 38 -24.49 12.23 12.41
N LYS A 39 -25.09 11.08 12.10
CA LYS A 39 -24.33 9.93 11.62
C LYS A 39 -23.78 10.27 10.26
N THR A 40 -22.54 9.91 10.07
CA THR A 40 -21.86 10.20 8.83
C THR A 40 -21.69 8.92 8.05
N TRP A 41 -21.83 9.04 6.74
CA TRP A 41 -21.56 7.99 5.80
C TRP A 41 -20.81 8.62 4.66
N THR A 42 -19.50 8.54 4.73
CA THR A 42 -18.70 8.95 3.61
C THR A 42 -18.83 7.92 2.51
N LYS A 43 -19.16 8.42 1.32
CA LYS A 43 -19.00 7.68 0.10
C LYS A 43 -17.95 8.38 -0.72
N VAL A 44 -17.32 7.65 -1.60
CA VAL A 44 -16.48 8.28 -2.60
C VAL A 44 -17.37 8.66 -3.78
N SER A 45 -17.18 9.87 -4.28
CA SER A 45 -17.83 10.29 -5.51
C SER A 45 -17.19 9.62 -6.72
N ASP A 46 -17.85 9.70 -7.85
CA ASP A 46 -17.40 9.14 -9.12
C ASP A 46 -16.09 9.81 -9.63
N HIS A 47 -15.54 10.80 -8.90
CA HIS A 47 -14.27 11.49 -9.16
C HIS A 47 -13.19 11.23 -8.09
N GLY A 48 -13.36 10.19 -7.27
CA GLY A 48 -12.37 9.80 -6.25
C GLY A 48 -12.32 10.70 -5.03
N ASN A 49 -13.11 11.78 -4.97
CA ASN A 49 -13.18 12.62 -3.80
C ASN A 49 -14.19 12.07 -2.80
N GLU A 50 -13.78 11.98 -1.53
CA GLU A 50 -14.70 11.67 -0.43
C GLU A 50 -15.83 12.68 -0.40
N ILE A 51 -17.05 12.18 -0.30
CA ILE A 51 -18.23 12.98 -0.03
C ILE A 51 -18.86 12.35 1.21
N THR A 52 -18.59 12.96 2.36
CA THR A 52 -19.19 12.61 3.64
C THR A 52 -20.63 13.03 3.61
N ASN A 53 -21.53 12.06 3.58
CA ASN A 53 -22.93 12.28 3.85
C ASN A 53 -23.12 12.38 5.35
N HIS A 54 -23.78 13.42 5.83
CA HIS A 54 -24.16 13.57 7.24
C HIS A 54 -25.66 13.37 7.29
N PHE A 55 -26.16 12.38 8.02
CA PHE A 55 -27.54 11.92 8.01
C PHE A 55 -28.02 11.56 9.42
N CYS A 56 -29.33 11.59 9.64
CA CYS A 56 -29.90 11.28 10.95
C CYS A 56 -30.02 9.77 11.16
N ALA A 57 -29.55 9.28 12.30
CA ALA A 57 -29.57 7.85 12.64
C ALA A 57 -30.99 7.29 12.85
N THR A 58 -31.91 8.13 13.33
CA THR A 58 -33.25 7.72 13.75
C THR A 58 -34.22 7.66 12.57
N CYS A 59 -34.11 8.59 11.61
CA CYS A 59 -34.99 8.66 10.44
C CYS A 59 -34.31 8.41 9.09
N GLY A 60 -32.99 8.26 9.04
CA GLY A 60 -32.24 7.95 7.82
C GLY A 60 -32.09 9.12 6.83
N VAL A 61 -32.60 10.31 7.16
CA VAL A 61 -32.56 11.45 6.24
C VAL A 61 -31.16 12.05 6.15
N LEU A 62 -30.73 12.19 4.89
CA LEU A 62 -29.48 12.78 4.49
C LEU A 62 -29.52 14.31 4.59
N MET A 63 -28.77 14.87 5.54
CA MET A 63 -28.80 16.29 5.90
C MET A 63 -27.91 17.14 4.98
N PHE A 64 -26.61 16.90 5.02
CA PHE A 64 -25.64 17.67 4.23
C PHE A 64 -24.47 16.80 3.84
N LYS A 65 -23.63 17.31 2.95
CA LYS A 65 -22.43 16.63 2.53
C LYS A 65 -21.20 17.49 2.67
N THR A 66 -20.08 16.89 3.04
CA THR A 66 -18.78 17.56 2.98
C THR A 66 -17.90 16.85 1.99
N SER A 67 -17.21 17.60 1.14
CA SER A 67 -16.38 17.03 0.09
C SER A 67 -14.90 17.13 0.48
N GLY A 68 -14.16 16.05 0.28
CA GLY A 68 -12.70 16.01 0.40
C GLY A 68 -11.97 16.60 -0.82
N ALA A 69 -12.70 16.94 -1.89
CA ALA A 69 -12.17 17.53 -3.11
C ALA A 69 -11.57 18.92 -2.88
N ALA A 70 -10.37 19.20 -3.39
CA ALA A 70 -9.66 20.46 -3.16
C ALA A 70 -10.49 21.72 -3.51
N VAL A 71 -11.26 21.70 -4.60
CA VAL A 71 -12.11 22.81 -5.06
C VAL A 71 -13.36 23.06 -4.20
N ASN A 72 -13.73 22.11 -3.33
CA ASN A 72 -14.94 22.17 -2.47
C ASN A 72 -14.63 21.86 -1.00
N ARG A 73 -13.35 21.76 -0.62
CA ARG A 73 -12.88 21.34 0.72
C ARG A 73 -13.34 22.30 1.83
N GLU A 74 -13.54 23.58 1.48
CA GLU A 74 -14.05 24.63 2.37
C GLU A 74 -15.56 24.89 2.19
N ARG A 75 -16.31 23.96 1.60
CA ARG A 75 -17.76 24.10 1.35
C ARG A 75 -18.56 22.90 1.88
N ILE A 76 -19.80 23.17 2.26
CA ILE A 76 -20.81 22.20 2.70
C ILE A 76 -21.87 22.09 1.61
N GLY A 77 -22.08 20.89 1.07
CA GLY A 77 -23.15 20.56 0.13
C GLY A 77 -24.46 20.18 0.85
N LEU A 78 -25.26 21.18 1.22
CA LEU A 78 -26.52 21.02 1.94
C LEU A 78 -27.63 20.46 1.02
N ARG A 79 -28.49 19.57 1.53
CA ARG A 79 -29.59 18.97 0.75
C ARG A 79 -30.81 19.89 0.80
N ALA A 80 -31.37 20.22 -0.37
CA ALA A 80 -32.53 21.11 -0.46
C ALA A 80 -33.75 20.58 0.32
N GLY A 81 -33.93 19.26 0.38
CA GLY A 81 -35.05 18.61 1.06
C GLY A 81 -35.01 18.60 2.60
N VAL A 82 -34.07 19.30 3.24
CA VAL A 82 -34.03 19.44 4.72
C VAL A 82 -34.11 20.91 5.18
N LEU A 83 -34.42 21.84 4.26
CA LEU A 83 -34.52 23.29 4.50
C LEU A 83 -35.97 23.72 4.74
N ASP A 84 -36.17 24.66 5.67
CA ASP A 84 -37.52 25.10 6.08
C ASP A 84 -38.10 26.26 5.21
N ASP A 85 -37.35 26.83 4.24
CA ASP A 85 -37.75 27.99 3.42
C ASP A 85 -38.23 27.61 2.00
N GLN A 86 -39.51 27.85 1.70
CA GLN A 86 -40.18 27.44 0.46
C GLN A 86 -39.78 28.25 -0.77
N ASN A 87 -39.45 29.54 -0.62
CA ASN A 87 -39.15 30.41 -1.76
C ASN A 87 -37.89 29.94 -2.53
N LEU A 88 -37.01 29.21 -1.84
CA LEU A 88 -35.77 28.67 -2.39
C LEU A 88 -35.98 27.38 -3.21
N LEU A 89 -37.07 26.63 -2.97
CA LEU A 89 -37.35 25.35 -3.63
C LEU A 89 -38.09 25.50 -4.97
N ASP A 90 -38.77 26.63 -5.20
CA ASP A 90 -39.56 26.87 -6.41
C ASP A 90 -38.71 27.37 -7.62
N THR A 91 -37.39 27.48 -7.44
CA THR A 91 -36.45 27.97 -8.48
C THR A 91 -35.82 26.82 -9.27
N PRO A 92 -35.85 26.83 -10.62
CA PRO A 92 -35.37 25.71 -11.44
C PRO A 92 -33.84 25.57 -11.49
N PRO A 93 -33.31 24.35 -11.70
CA PRO A 93 -31.86 24.06 -11.71
C PRO A 93 -31.15 24.62 -12.96
N SER A 94 -29.92 25.11 -12.78
CA SER A 94 -29.10 25.68 -13.88
C SER A 94 -28.11 24.71 -14.52
N VAL A 95 -27.85 23.54 -13.90
CA VAL A 95 -26.88 22.53 -14.36
C VAL A 95 -27.44 21.13 -14.09
N GLU A 96 -27.31 20.24 -15.06
CA GLU A 96 -27.62 18.81 -14.94
C GLU A 96 -26.35 17.98 -15.12
N ILE A 97 -26.11 17.01 -14.24
CA ILE A 97 -24.87 16.21 -14.19
C ILE A 97 -25.24 14.73 -14.29
N TYR A 98 -24.38 13.91 -14.88
CA TYR A 98 -24.63 12.51 -15.25
C TYR A 98 -25.72 12.39 -16.32
N VAL A 99 -25.80 13.37 -17.23
CA VAL A 99 -26.84 13.46 -18.27
C VAL A 99 -26.82 12.28 -19.25
N GLU A 100 -25.70 11.57 -19.36
CA GLU A 100 -25.56 10.34 -20.14
C GLU A 100 -26.19 9.12 -19.45
N ARG A 101 -26.37 9.17 -18.13
CA ARG A 101 -27.13 8.18 -17.35
C ARG A 101 -28.61 8.57 -17.22
N ARG A 102 -29.03 9.67 -17.87
CA ARG A 102 -30.44 10.06 -17.91
C ARG A 102 -31.27 8.93 -18.52
N PRO A 103 -32.32 8.44 -17.85
CA PRO A 103 -33.22 7.47 -18.43
C PRO A 103 -33.84 8.02 -19.73
N GLN A 104 -33.84 7.24 -20.81
CA GLN A 104 -34.25 7.70 -22.15
C GLN A 104 -35.68 8.25 -22.23
N TRP A 105 -36.54 7.92 -21.25
CA TRP A 105 -37.91 8.44 -21.16
C TRP A 105 -38.02 9.79 -20.44
N LEU A 106 -36.94 10.28 -19.81
CA LEU A 106 -36.88 11.57 -19.13
C LEU A 106 -36.27 12.62 -20.06
N LYS A 107 -36.97 13.75 -20.27
CA LYS A 107 -36.47 14.85 -21.10
C LYS A 107 -35.49 15.73 -20.33
N GLN A 108 -34.58 16.35 -21.06
CA GLN A 108 -33.68 17.37 -20.54
C GLN A 108 -34.42 18.60 -20.00
N VAL A 109 -33.87 19.26 -18.97
CA VAL A 109 -34.37 20.55 -18.48
C VAL A 109 -33.93 21.69 -19.40
N GLU A 110 -34.90 22.45 -19.90
CA GLU A 110 -34.68 23.52 -20.87
C GLU A 110 -33.77 24.63 -20.30
N GLY A 111 -32.71 24.99 -21.04
CA GLY A 111 -31.75 26.02 -20.64
C GLY A 111 -30.67 25.60 -19.63
N ALA A 112 -30.68 24.36 -19.13
CA ALA A 112 -29.69 23.87 -18.18
C ALA A 112 -28.42 23.31 -18.87
N MET A 113 -27.24 23.58 -18.31
CA MET A 113 -25.98 23.04 -18.84
C MET A 113 -25.88 21.53 -18.61
N GLN A 114 -25.57 20.79 -19.67
CA GLN A 114 -25.53 19.32 -19.66
C GLN A 114 -24.12 18.80 -19.44
N LEU A 115 -23.90 18.16 -18.30
CA LEU A 115 -22.60 17.63 -17.91
C LEU A 115 -22.65 16.11 -17.77
N ASN A 116 -21.64 15.44 -18.31
CA ASN A 116 -21.53 14.00 -18.08
C ASN A 116 -21.05 13.69 -16.65
N SER A 117 -20.93 12.41 -16.33
CA SER A 117 -20.39 11.88 -15.07
C SER A 117 -18.97 12.33 -14.74
N LYS A 118 -18.27 12.99 -15.68
CA LYS A 118 -16.94 13.58 -15.52
C LYS A 118 -16.97 15.11 -15.40
N PHE A 119 -18.16 15.70 -15.26
CA PHE A 119 -18.43 17.15 -15.29
C PHE A 119 -18.02 17.86 -16.60
N GLU A 120 -17.92 17.11 -17.70
CA GLU A 120 -17.59 17.65 -19.02
C GLU A 120 -18.87 18.06 -19.75
N VAL A 121 -18.83 19.20 -20.45
CA VAL A 121 -19.98 19.69 -21.21
C VAL A 121 -20.24 18.78 -22.40
N VAL A 122 -21.44 18.20 -22.41
CA VAL A 122 -21.95 17.38 -23.50
C VAL A 122 -22.70 18.31 -24.46
N SER A 123 -22.07 18.74 -25.56
CA SER A 123 -22.75 19.64 -26.53
C SER A 123 -23.68 18.85 -27.46
N GLU A 124 -24.88 19.40 -27.66
CA GLU A 124 -26.13 18.75 -28.09
C GLU A 124 -26.38 18.60 -29.60
N VAL A 125 -27.20 17.59 -29.89
CA VAL A 125 -28.36 17.55 -30.81
C VAL A 125 -28.49 18.72 -31.80
N GLN A 126 -28.46 18.35 -33.08
CA GLN A 126 -28.89 19.14 -34.24
C GLN A 126 -30.23 19.87 -34.00
N GLN A 127 -30.27 21.18 -34.28
CA GLN A 127 -31.42 21.82 -34.90
C GLN A 127 -30.98 22.91 -35.91
N ILE A 128 -31.15 22.55 -37.19
CA ILE A 128 -31.66 23.35 -38.34
C ILE A 128 -30.95 24.66 -38.75
N GLU A 129 -30.44 24.60 -40.00
CA GLU A 129 -30.27 25.64 -41.05
C GLU A 129 -29.03 26.57 -41.15
N THR A 130 -28.25 26.25 -42.21
CA THR A 130 -27.47 27.09 -43.16
C THR A 130 -26.13 27.73 -42.74
N GLU A 131 -25.03 27.11 -43.19
CA GLU A 131 -23.75 27.79 -43.52
C GLU A 131 -23.74 28.23 -45.00
N PRO A 132 -22.76 29.05 -45.40
CA PRO A 132 -21.90 28.56 -46.48
C PRO A 132 -20.40 28.55 -46.12
N GLU A 133 -19.83 27.34 -46.30
CA GLU A 133 -18.62 26.98 -47.04
C GLU A 133 -17.28 27.72 -46.77
N ASN A 134 -16.33 27.01 -46.14
CA ASN A 134 -15.10 26.47 -46.77
C ASN A 134 -13.90 26.38 -45.80
N ALA A 135 -13.73 25.22 -45.16
CA ALA A 135 -12.44 24.60 -44.80
C ALA A 135 -12.70 23.21 -44.17
N GLY A 136 -12.13 22.14 -44.74
CA GLY A 136 -12.48 20.75 -44.42
C GLY A 136 -12.41 20.34 -42.93
N GLN A 137 -13.48 19.68 -42.47
CA GLN A 137 -13.72 19.14 -41.12
C GLN A 137 -12.60 18.28 -40.50
N PRO A 138 -11.88 17.38 -41.23
CA PRO A 138 -10.97 16.42 -40.59
C PRO A 138 -9.77 17.06 -39.87
N ALA A 139 -9.20 18.12 -40.46
CA ALA A 139 -8.04 18.83 -39.91
C ALA A 139 -8.40 19.72 -38.70
N ARG A 140 -9.68 20.04 -38.50
CA ARG A 140 -10.18 20.86 -37.39
C ARG A 140 -10.49 20.00 -36.16
N ASP A 141 -11.01 18.79 -36.36
CA ASP A 141 -11.28 17.80 -35.31
C ASP A 141 -9.99 17.21 -34.72
N GLU A 142 -8.98 16.92 -35.54
CA GLU A 142 -7.65 16.51 -35.04
C GLU A 142 -6.98 17.60 -34.21
N LYS A 143 -6.98 18.85 -34.68
CA LYS A 143 -6.40 19.98 -33.92
C LYS A 143 -7.11 20.23 -32.58
N LEU A 144 -8.42 20.01 -32.50
CA LEU A 144 -9.19 20.15 -31.26
C LEU A 144 -8.92 18.98 -30.29
N LYS A 145 -8.74 17.77 -30.81
CA LYS A 145 -8.33 16.56 -30.07
C LYS A 145 -6.92 16.70 -29.49
N PHE A 146 -5.97 17.23 -30.27
CA PHE A 146 -4.60 17.56 -29.82
C PHE A 146 -4.59 18.66 -28.76
N LYS A 147 -5.42 19.70 -28.88
CA LYS A 147 -5.53 20.78 -27.88
C LYS A 147 -6.12 20.30 -26.55
N ARG A 148 -7.07 19.35 -26.58
CA ARG A 148 -7.67 18.70 -25.39
C ARG A 148 -6.72 17.71 -24.71
N LEU A 149 -5.98 16.89 -25.48
CA LEU A 149 -4.92 16.01 -24.97
C LEU A 149 -3.80 16.79 -24.28
N LYS A 150 -3.48 17.99 -24.79
CA LYS A 150 -2.50 18.89 -24.20
C LYS A 150 -2.95 19.43 -22.84
N LEU A 151 -4.20 19.85 -22.70
CA LEU A 151 -4.77 20.37 -21.43
C LEU A 151 -4.90 19.30 -20.32
N VAL A 152 -5.33 18.08 -20.67
CA VAL A 152 -5.36 16.95 -19.71
C VAL A 152 -3.95 16.52 -19.34
N GLY A 153 -3.02 16.50 -20.31
CA GLY A 153 -1.60 16.27 -20.09
C GLY A 153 -0.99 17.30 -19.14
N GLU A 154 -1.30 18.59 -19.30
CA GLU A 154 -0.83 19.70 -18.47
C GLU A 154 -1.36 19.60 -17.02
N SER A 155 -2.63 19.27 -16.82
CA SER A 155 -3.21 19.09 -15.48
C SER A 155 -2.66 17.85 -14.76
N LEU A 156 -2.48 16.72 -15.46
CA LEU A 156 -1.85 15.53 -14.89
C LEU A 156 -0.35 15.77 -14.60
N LEU A 157 0.33 16.56 -15.45
CA LEU A 157 1.73 16.97 -15.23
C LEU A 157 1.89 17.78 -13.94
N GLU A 158 0.92 18.62 -13.58
CA GLU A 158 0.96 19.39 -12.33
C GLU A 158 0.70 18.52 -11.08
N MET A 159 -0.07 17.43 -11.21
CA MET A 159 -0.41 16.53 -10.09
C MET A 159 0.60 15.40 -9.89
N ALA A 160 1.32 14.98 -10.94
CA ALA A 160 2.29 13.91 -10.86
C ALA A 160 3.53 14.32 -10.04
N PRO A 161 4.11 13.39 -9.24
CA PRO A 161 5.32 13.66 -8.48
C PRO A 161 6.48 14.04 -9.43
N SER A 162 7.21 15.09 -9.07
CA SER A 162 8.38 15.54 -9.85
C SER A 162 9.58 14.62 -9.70
N SER A 163 9.67 13.89 -8.59
CA SER A 163 10.80 13.00 -8.26
C SER A 163 10.35 11.88 -7.32
N LEU A 164 11.20 10.86 -7.15
CA LEU A 164 11.05 9.89 -6.07
C LEU A 164 11.29 10.57 -4.71
N PRO A 165 10.59 10.17 -3.63
CA PRO A 165 10.85 10.66 -2.28
C PRO A 165 12.22 10.18 -1.77
N SER A 166 12.80 10.83 -0.78
CA SER A 166 13.88 10.24 0.03
C SER A 166 13.36 9.11 0.91
N LEU A 167 14.26 8.25 1.43
CA LEU A 167 13.89 7.20 2.37
C LEU A 167 13.20 7.77 3.63
N ASP A 168 13.69 8.89 4.16
CA ASP A 168 13.12 9.55 5.32
C ASP A 168 11.72 10.11 5.03
N GLU A 169 11.52 10.78 3.88
CA GLU A 169 10.21 11.28 3.46
C GLU A 169 9.20 10.15 3.27
N LEU A 170 9.65 9.02 2.67
CA LEU A 170 8.84 7.83 2.50
C LEU A 170 8.44 7.26 3.86
N ALA A 171 9.40 6.98 4.74
CA ALA A 171 9.15 6.42 6.06
C ALA A 171 8.27 7.34 6.93
N GLU A 172 8.51 8.65 6.92
CA GLU A 172 7.70 9.61 7.68
C GLU A 172 6.27 9.71 7.14
N GLY A 173 6.13 9.79 5.81
CA GLY A 173 4.82 9.87 5.14
C GLY A 173 3.97 8.61 5.27
N MET A 174 4.59 7.48 5.62
CA MET A 174 3.92 6.20 5.88
C MET A 174 3.38 6.07 7.31
N LYS A 175 3.64 7.01 8.22
CA LYS A 175 3.16 6.91 9.61
C LYS A 175 1.63 7.06 9.73
N GLY A 176 1.08 6.40 10.75
CA GLY A 176 -0.30 6.61 11.22
C GLY A 176 -1.42 6.03 10.37
N SER A 177 -1.13 5.47 9.19
CA SER A 177 -2.15 4.84 8.32
C SER A 177 -1.53 3.82 7.37
N GLY A 178 -2.31 2.79 7.01
CA GLY A 178 -1.89 1.77 6.04
C GLY A 178 -1.76 2.35 4.63
N LYS A 179 -0.79 1.82 3.88
CA LYS A 179 -0.36 2.27 2.55
C LYS A 179 -0.44 1.18 1.49
N THR A 180 -0.89 -0.01 1.88
CA THR A 180 -1.08 -1.14 0.97
C THR A 180 -2.45 -1.17 0.31
N GLU A 181 -3.32 -0.18 0.55
CA GLU A 181 -4.72 -0.16 0.07
C GLU A 181 -5.44 -1.50 0.39
N LYS A 182 -5.21 -2.01 1.61
CA LYS A 182 -5.70 -3.29 2.15
C LYS A 182 -5.11 -4.56 1.54
N TRP A 183 -4.25 -4.48 0.54
CA TRP A 183 -3.48 -5.63 0.06
C TRP A 183 -2.46 -6.10 1.10
N ASP A 184 -2.01 -7.35 1.04
CA ASP A 184 -1.11 -7.93 2.03
C ASP A 184 0.33 -7.46 1.86
N VAL A 185 0.79 -7.39 0.61
CA VAL A 185 2.16 -6.99 0.26
C VAL A 185 2.12 -6.07 -0.97
N VAL A 186 2.88 -4.98 -0.95
CA VAL A 186 3.18 -4.15 -2.12
C VAL A 186 4.65 -4.30 -2.44
N VAL A 187 4.99 -4.70 -3.67
CA VAL A 187 6.38 -4.82 -4.13
C VAL A 187 6.60 -3.93 -5.33
N SER A 188 7.58 -3.05 -5.26
CA SER A 188 7.77 -1.99 -6.24
C SER A 188 9.18 -2.03 -6.83
N TYR A 189 9.28 -1.79 -8.14
CA TYR A 189 10.52 -1.86 -8.91
C TYR A 189 10.70 -0.63 -9.79
N SER A 190 11.88 -0.01 -9.73
CA SER A 190 12.19 1.18 -10.53
C SER A 190 12.18 0.89 -12.04
N ILE A 191 11.60 1.81 -12.82
CA ILE A 191 11.56 1.71 -14.29
C ILE A 191 12.97 1.65 -14.89
N ALA A 192 13.95 2.35 -14.30
CA ALA A 192 15.33 2.34 -14.77
C ALA A 192 15.92 0.92 -14.80
N LYS A 193 15.60 0.10 -13.80
CA LYS A 193 16.05 -1.31 -13.74
C LYS A 193 15.23 -2.20 -14.67
N LEU A 194 13.93 -1.95 -14.83
CA LEU A 194 13.10 -2.62 -15.84
C LEU A 194 13.64 -2.40 -17.26
N ASN A 195 14.08 -1.19 -17.55
CA ASN A 195 14.72 -0.85 -18.81
C ASN A 195 15.99 -1.67 -19.04
N ALA A 196 16.84 -1.86 -18.02
CA ALA A 196 18.02 -2.71 -18.16
C ALA A 196 17.67 -4.17 -18.52
N VAL A 197 16.61 -4.72 -17.89
CA VAL A 197 16.08 -6.06 -18.22
C VAL A 197 15.59 -6.10 -19.67
N LEU A 198 14.73 -5.17 -20.05
CA LEU A 198 14.15 -5.07 -21.39
C LEU A 198 15.23 -4.94 -22.47
N GLN A 199 16.24 -4.10 -22.25
CA GLN A 199 17.35 -3.92 -23.19
C GLN A 199 18.14 -5.22 -23.39
N LYS A 200 18.31 -6.03 -22.34
CA LYS A 200 18.96 -7.34 -22.43
C LYS A 200 18.13 -8.33 -23.26
N LEU A 201 16.83 -8.42 -22.97
CA LEU A 201 15.89 -9.28 -23.72
C LEU A 201 15.84 -8.89 -25.20
N TRP A 202 15.84 -7.60 -25.51
CA TRP A 202 15.89 -7.09 -26.87
C TRP A 202 17.19 -7.45 -27.59
N LYS A 203 18.35 -7.33 -26.92
CA LYS A 203 19.64 -7.69 -27.52
C LYS A 203 19.70 -9.16 -27.92
N SER A 204 19.04 -10.08 -27.20
CA SER A 204 18.95 -11.49 -27.59
C SER A 204 17.99 -11.78 -28.75
N ASP A 205 16.97 -10.96 -28.98
CA ASP A 205 15.99 -11.16 -30.05
C ASP A 205 16.47 -10.54 -31.37
N SER A 206 16.87 -11.37 -32.35
CA SER A 206 17.42 -10.90 -33.62
C SER A 206 16.37 -10.61 -34.69
N ALA A 207 15.18 -11.20 -34.57
CA ALA A 207 14.13 -11.16 -35.60
C ALA A 207 13.34 -9.84 -35.56
N SER A 208 13.09 -9.31 -34.35
CA SER A 208 12.29 -8.10 -34.13
C SER A 208 13.03 -6.78 -34.41
N LYS A 209 14.33 -6.84 -34.73
CA LYS A 209 15.19 -5.66 -34.93
C LYS A 209 15.17 -5.08 -36.34
N LYS A 210 14.86 -5.91 -37.34
CA LYS A 210 14.92 -5.51 -38.76
C LYS A 210 13.60 -5.84 -39.43
N VAL A 211 12.94 -4.80 -39.90
CA VAL A 211 11.63 -4.84 -40.53
C VAL A 211 11.78 -4.55 -42.01
N LYS A 212 11.21 -5.42 -42.85
CA LYS A 212 11.12 -5.21 -44.30
C LYS A 212 9.69 -5.35 -44.77
N PHE A 213 9.19 -4.33 -45.46
CA PHE A 213 7.84 -4.36 -46.03
C PHE A 213 7.73 -3.43 -47.23
N SER A 214 6.66 -3.59 -47.99
CA SER A 214 6.36 -2.78 -49.18
C SER A 214 4.95 -2.22 -49.07
N LYS A 215 4.74 -0.97 -49.47
CA LYS A 215 3.41 -0.35 -49.55
C LYS A 215 3.12 0.10 -50.97
N GLU A 216 2.03 -0.41 -51.55
CA GLU A 216 1.51 0.05 -52.84
C GLU A 216 0.80 1.40 -52.68
N ARG A 217 1.05 2.32 -53.62
CA ARG A 217 0.37 3.62 -53.76
C ARG A 217 0.14 3.92 -55.23
N GLU A 218 -0.90 4.71 -55.50
CA GLU A 218 -1.24 5.14 -56.85
C GLU A 218 -0.62 6.51 -57.14
N GLY A 219 0.14 6.60 -58.23
CA GLY A 219 0.78 7.83 -58.69
C GLY A 219 0.04 8.48 -59.85
N PRO A 220 0.59 9.59 -60.40
CA PRO A 220 0.02 10.29 -61.54
C PRO A 220 -0.26 9.35 -62.73
N GLY A 221 -1.47 9.43 -63.28
CA GLY A 221 -1.86 8.62 -64.45
C GLY A 221 -2.14 7.14 -64.14
N HIS A 222 -2.59 6.80 -62.92
CA HIS A 222 -2.90 5.42 -62.49
C HIS A 222 -1.70 4.47 -62.48
N THR A 223 -0.48 5.01 -62.47
CA THR A 223 0.74 4.20 -62.37
C THR A 223 0.88 3.69 -60.94
N LYS A 224 1.12 2.39 -60.79
CA LYS A 224 1.38 1.78 -59.48
C LYS A 224 2.82 2.03 -59.06
N PHE A 225 2.98 2.54 -57.84
CA PHE A 225 4.25 2.66 -57.15
C PHE A 225 4.24 1.78 -55.90
N TRP A 226 5.40 1.25 -55.55
CA TRP A 226 5.65 0.60 -54.27
C TRP A 226 6.77 1.34 -53.57
N THR A 227 6.57 1.65 -52.29
CA THR A 227 7.65 2.10 -51.42
C THR A 227 8.12 0.90 -50.61
N ASP A 228 9.35 0.46 -50.84
CA ASP A 228 9.99 -0.64 -50.13
C ASP A 228 10.80 -0.06 -48.96
N PHE A 229 10.57 -0.60 -47.77
CA PHE A 229 11.22 -0.17 -46.53
C PHE A 229 12.13 -1.27 -45.99
N ASN A 230 13.28 -0.86 -45.46
CA ASN A 230 14.22 -1.68 -44.71
C ASN A 230 14.61 -0.94 -43.42
N VAL A 231 13.77 -1.08 -42.40
CA VAL A 231 13.85 -0.35 -41.13
C VAL A 231 14.60 -1.19 -40.10
N THR A 232 15.50 -0.58 -39.35
CA THR A 232 16.16 -1.16 -38.17
C THR A 232 15.76 -0.38 -36.93
N LEU A 233 15.25 -1.10 -35.93
CA LEU A 233 14.83 -0.56 -34.64
C LEU A 233 15.95 -0.72 -33.61
N ALA A 234 16.34 0.40 -32.99
CA ALA A 234 17.30 0.40 -31.90
C ALA A 234 16.72 -0.26 -30.62
N THR A 235 17.53 -0.35 -29.57
CA THR A 235 17.10 -0.94 -28.29
C THR A 235 15.97 -0.10 -27.68
N PRO A 236 14.85 -0.72 -27.25
CA PRO A 236 13.73 0.02 -26.71
C PRO A 236 14.04 0.61 -25.34
N THR A 237 13.44 1.77 -25.08
CA THR A 237 13.38 2.38 -23.75
C THR A 237 11.92 2.51 -23.35
N LEU A 238 11.57 1.90 -22.22
CA LEU A 238 10.29 1.95 -21.54
C LEU A 238 10.16 3.24 -20.72
N SER A 239 8.99 3.86 -20.81
CA SER A 239 8.51 4.92 -19.94
C SER A 239 7.02 4.69 -19.68
N PHE A 240 6.46 5.38 -18.68
CA PHE A 240 5.02 5.35 -18.44
C PHE A 240 4.40 6.72 -18.68
N THR A 241 3.26 6.77 -19.35
CA THR A 241 2.48 7.99 -19.47
C THR A 241 1.79 8.30 -18.13
N LEU A 242 1.37 9.56 -17.93
CA LEU A 242 0.59 9.93 -16.74
C LEU A 242 -0.81 9.30 -16.71
N THR A 243 -1.28 8.83 -17.86
CA THR A 243 -2.48 7.98 -17.98
C THR A 243 -2.17 6.50 -17.76
N LYS A 244 -0.96 6.18 -17.26
CA LYS A 244 -0.50 4.84 -16.87
C LYS A 244 -0.40 3.82 -18.02
N ASN A 245 -0.18 4.29 -19.26
CA ASN A 245 0.15 3.43 -20.39
C ASN A 245 1.67 3.22 -20.48
N ALA A 246 2.09 2.08 -21.02
CA ALA A 246 3.47 1.84 -21.39
C ALA A 246 3.81 2.55 -22.70
N CYS A 247 4.95 3.22 -22.72
CA CYS A 247 5.50 3.86 -23.90
C CYS A 247 6.89 3.27 -24.18
N LEU A 248 7.04 2.66 -25.35
CA LEU A 248 8.34 2.17 -25.83
C LEU A 248 8.86 3.06 -26.95
N LYS A 249 10.05 3.60 -26.72
CA LYS A 249 10.76 4.45 -27.65
C LYS A 249 11.95 3.72 -28.25
N MET A 250 12.07 3.75 -29.58
CA MET A 250 13.12 3.07 -30.33
C MET A 250 13.63 3.97 -31.46
N ASP A 251 14.92 4.27 -31.50
CA ASP A 251 15.48 5.04 -32.62
C ASP A 251 15.37 4.26 -33.94
N LEU A 252 15.06 4.99 -35.02
CA LEU A 252 14.92 4.44 -36.36
C LEU A 252 16.20 4.63 -37.17
N SER A 253 16.54 3.63 -37.97
CA SER A 253 17.62 3.68 -38.96
C SER A 253 17.29 2.75 -40.11
N GLY A 254 18.04 2.82 -41.21
CA GLY A 254 17.82 1.97 -42.38
C GLY A 254 17.53 2.78 -43.64
N THR A 255 16.85 2.17 -44.60
CA THR A 255 16.61 2.77 -45.92
C THR A 255 15.19 2.56 -46.41
N TYR A 256 14.75 3.39 -47.34
CA TYR A 256 13.55 3.19 -48.14
C TYR A 256 13.82 3.59 -49.60
N HIS A 257 13.09 2.99 -50.54
CA HIS A 257 13.08 3.45 -51.93
C HIS A 257 11.72 3.23 -52.56
N ASP A 258 11.43 4.04 -53.57
CA ASP A 258 10.29 3.81 -54.44
C ASP A 258 10.66 2.88 -55.59
N ARG A 259 9.66 2.18 -56.14
CA ARG A 259 9.75 1.44 -57.40
C ARG A 259 8.41 1.38 -58.12
N THR A 260 8.45 1.15 -59.42
CA THR A 260 7.31 0.77 -60.27
C THR A 260 7.52 -0.66 -60.79
N ASP A 261 6.63 -1.15 -61.65
CA ASP A 261 6.81 -2.44 -62.32
C ASP A 261 8.05 -2.49 -63.24
N SER A 262 8.58 -1.32 -63.66
CA SER A 262 9.63 -1.21 -64.67
C SER A 262 10.91 -0.51 -64.19
N GLN A 263 10.89 0.15 -63.02
CA GLN A 263 12.01 0.93 -62.53
C GLN A 263 12.10 0.91 -60.99
N THR A 264 13.31 0.78 -60.46
CA THR A 264 13.62 0.97 -59.03
C THR A 264 14.40 2.28 -58.87
N TYR A 265 13.97 3.12 -57.93
CA TYR A 265 14.66 4.37 -57.60
C TYR A 265 15.75 4.14 -56.56
N LYS A 266 16.62 5.14 -56.35
CA LYS A 266 17.75 5.03 -55.44
C LYS A 266 17.28 4.90 -53.98
N ASP A 267 17.99 4.11 -53.19
CA ASP A 267 17.84 4.07 -51.74
C ASP A 267 18.03 5.47 -51.12
N GLU A 268 17.04 5.86 -50.32
CA GLU A 268 17.09 6.99 -49.41
C GLU A 268 17.30 6.49 -47.98
N ASP A 269 18.19 7.15 -47.24
CA ASP A 269 18.40 6.81 -45.83
C ASP A 269 17.26 7.36 -44.98
N ILE A 270 16.83 6.58 -43.99
CA ILE A 270 15.95 7.08 -42.93
C ILE A 270 16.73 8.16 -42.17
N PRO A 271 16.22 9.42 -42.09
CA PRO A 271 16.98 10.51 -41.51
C PRO A 271 17.31 10.26 -40.04
N SER A 272 18.53 10.64 -39.64
CA SER A 272 18.94 10.57 -38.24
C SER A 272 18.05 11.49 -37.38
N GLY A 273 17.67 11.02 -36.20
CA GLY A 273 16.86 11.80 -35.25
C GLY A 273 15.37 11.49 -35.29
N TYR A 274 14.94 10.52 -36.09
CA TYR A 274 13.59 9.95 -36.01
C TYR A 274 13.56 8.71 -35.10
N TYR A 275 12.45 8.52 -34.41
CA TYR A 275 12.22 7.38 -33.53
C TYR A 275 10.78 6.90 -33.62
N PHE A 276 10.60 5.60 -33.39
CA PHE A 276 9.31 4.97 -33.23
C PHE A 276 8.89 5.00 -31.77
N GLU A 277 7.64 5.35 -31.52
CA GLU A 277 7.01 5.38 -30.21
C GLU A 277 5.72 4.57 -30.22
N ALA A 278 5.70 3.49 -29.44
CA ALA A 278 4.50 2.68 -29.22
C ALA A 278 3.94 2.97 -27.83
N THR A 279 2.73 3.52 -27.75
CA THR A 279 1.99 3.71 -26.50
C THR A 279 0.86 2.69 -26.42
N VAL A 280 0.94 1.78 -25.44
CA VAL A 280 0.01 0.67 -25.25
C VAL A 280 -0.38 0.50 -23.79
N PRO A 281 -1.57 -0.07 -23.49
CA PRO A 281 -1.88 -0.44 -22.12
C PRO A 281 -1.01 -1.60 -21.65
N ILE A 282 -0.87 -1.68 -20.33
CA ILE A 282 -0.19 -2.79 -19.66
C ILE A 282 -1.26 -3.76 -19.21
N ILE A 283 -1.03 -5.06 -19.39
CA ILE A 283 -1.94 -6.10 -18.92
C ILE A 283 -1.17 -7.13 -18.09
N CYS A 284 -1.88 -7.85 -17.25
CA CYS A 284 -1.39 -9.04 -16.61
C CYS A 284 -2.09 -10.25 -17.23
N VAL A 285 -1.37 -11.35 -17.42
CA VAL A 285 -1.87 -12.58 -18.03
C VAL A 285 -1.42 -13.79 -17.21
N SER A 286 -2.30 -14.77 -17.03
CA SER A 286 -1.88 -16.07 -16.52
C SER A 286 -1.25 -16.89 -17.64
N ALA A 287 -0.22 -17.68 -17.32
CA ALA A 287 0.35 -18.63 -18.26
C ALA A 287 0.58 -20.00 -17.62
N ASP A 288 0.37 -21.02 -18.45
CA ASP A 288 0.62 -22.43 -18.14
C ASP A 288 1.57 -22.96 -19.22
N GLY A 289 2.88 -22.86 -18.95
CA GLY A 289 3.93 -22.98 -19.96
C GLY A 289 3.82 -21.90 -21.05
N ASN A 290 3.78 -22.29 -22.33
CA ASN A 290 3.65 -21.33 -23.45
C ASN A 290 2.19 -20.95 -23.77
N LYS A 291 1.21 -21.36 -22.97
CA LYS A 291 -0.21 -21.06 -23.21
C LYS A 291 -0.66 -19.93 -22.31
N ILE A 292 -1.13 -18.84 -22.91
CA ILE A 292 -1.75 -17.72 -22.21
C ILE A 292 -3.17 -18.12 -21.81
N GLY A 293 -3.48 -17.93 -20.53
CA GLY A 293 -4.78 -18.14 -19.92
C GLY A 293 -5.58 -16.85 -19.82
N LYS A 294 -6.00 -16.50 -18.59
CA LYS A 294 -6.80 -15.30 -18.32
C LYS A 294 -5.94 -14.05 -18.42
N SER A 295 -6.55 -12.91 -18.75
CA SER A 295 -5.87 -11.62 -18.78
C SER A 295 -6.72 -10.56 -18.11
N GLU A 296 -6.07 -9.64 -17.40
CA GLU A 296 -6.71 -8.47 -16.77
C GLU A 296 -5.90 -7.22 -17.11
N GLU A 297 -6.60 -6.09 -17.26
CA GLU A 297 -5.97 -4.78 -17.40
C GLU A 297 -5.36 -4.31 -16.08
N MET A 298 -4.65 -3.19 -16.11
CA MET A 298 -4.11 -2.55 -14.91
C MET A 298 -5.21 -2.29 -13.87
N ASP A 299 -4.87 -2.41 -12.58
CA ASP A 299 -5.79 -2.42 -11.43
C ASP A 299 -6.78 -3.62 -11.40
N GLY A 300 -6.84 -4.44 -12.45
CA GLY A 300 -7.57 -5.72 -12.47
C GLY A 300 -6.89 -6.79 -11.61
N VAL A 301 -7.71 -7.66 -11.00
CA VAL A 301 -7.24 -8.68 -10.06
C VAL A 301 -7.17 -10.04 -10.75
N LEU A 302 -5.96 -10.63 -10.76
CA LEU A 302 -5.75 -12.01 -11.19
C LEU A 302 -5.50 -12.92 -10.00
N ALA A 303 -6.14 -14.10 -10.03
CA ALA A 303 -5.98 -15.14 -9.03
C ALA A 303 -5.23 -16.34 -9.63
N PHE A 304 -4.34 -16.94 -8.84
CA PHE A 304 -3.77 -18.25 -9.14
C PHE A 304 -4.85 -19.34 -9.07
N ASP A 305 -4.84 -20.27 -10.02
CA ASP A 305 -5.67 -21.47 -10.02
C ASP A 305 -5.16 -22.45 -8.95
N PRO A 306 -5.93 -22.71 -7.89
CA PRO A 306 -5.50 -23.59 -6.80
C PRO A 306 -5.29 -25.04 -7.25
N ASN A 307 -5.77 -25.43 -8.44
CA ASN A 307 -5.60 -26.77 -8.99
C ASN A 307 -4.30 -26.92 -9.80
N LYS A 308 -3.56 -25.83 -10.03
CA LYS A 308 -2.33 -25.83 -10.83
C LYS A 308 -1.12 -25.43 -9.98
N ALA A 309 -0.33 -26.43 -9.61
CA ALA A 309 0.87 -26.21 -8.79
C ALA A 309 1.98 -25.41 -9.49
N ASN A 310 1.97 -25.36 -10.83
CA ASN A 310 2.99 -24.70 -11.66
C ASN A 310 2.40 -23.57 -12.52
N GLU A 311 1.28 -22.94 -12.11
CA GLU A 311 0.79 -21.77 -12.83
C GLU A 311 1.68 -20.55 -12.52
N HIS A 312 1.96 -19.78 -13.56
CA HIS A 312 2.74 -18.57 -13.49
C HIS A 312 1.86 -17.38 -13.87
N LEU A 313 1.95 -16.27 -13.14
CA LEU A 313 1.29 -15.02 -13.54
C LEU A 313 2.32 -14.09 -14.14
N HIS A 314 2.13 -13.74 -15.41
CA HIS A 314 3.02 -12.83 -16.12
C HIS A 314 2.41 -11.43 -16.21
N VAL A 315 3.14 -10.39 -15.81
CA VAL A 315 2.85 -9.01 -16.23
C VAL A 315 3.48 -8.81 -17.60
N VAL A 316 2.69 -8.47 -18.62
CA VAL A 316 3.13 -8.48 -20.01
C VAL A 316 2.71 -7.19 -20.71
N PHE A 317 3.55 -6.68 -21.60
CA PHE A 317 3.07 -5.71 -22.57
C PHE A 317 2.19 -6.40 -23.60
N SER A 318 0.90 -6.09 -23.64
CA SER A 318 0.08 -6.55 -24.76
C SER A 318 0.04 -5.50 -25.86
N PHE A 319 0.76 -5.79 -26.94
CA PHE A 319 0.66 -5.06 -28.20
C PHE A 319 -0.39 -5.69 -29.13
N ASP A 320 -1.40 -6.39 -28.60
CA ASP A 320 -2.48 -6.94 -29.44
C ASP A 320 -3.38 -5.81 -29.97
N SER A 321 -2.94 -5.18 -31.06
CA SER A 321 -3.62 -4.10 -31.77
C SER A 321 -4.95 -4.53 -32.40
N THR A 322 -5.26 -5.84 -32.42
CA THR A 322 -6.50 -6.37 -33.01
C THR A 322 -7.69 -6.30 -32.06
N LYS A 323 -7.45 -6.12 -30.75
CA LYS A 323 -8.48 -6.01 -29.72
C LYS A 323 -8.54 -4.65 -29.05
N ASP A 324 -7.47 -3.87 -29.16
CA ASP A 324 -7.31 -2.62 -28.41
C ASP A 324 -7.33 -1.38 -29.30
N THR A 325 -8.37 -0.55 -29.13
CA THR A 325 -8.57 0.69 -29.90
C THR A 325 -7.79 1.88 -29.34
N THR A 326 -7.07 1.70 -28.23
CA THR A 326 -6.34 2.78 -27.53
C THR A 326 -4.84 2.79 -27.79
N ALA A 327 -4.30 1.74 -28.41
CA ALA A 327 -2.88 1.67 -28.79
C ALA A 327 -2.54 2.70 -29.88
N VAL A 328 -1.46 3.45 -29.65
CA VAL A 328 -0.94 4.48 -30.56
C VAL A 328 0.47 4.12 -30.99
N PHE A 329 0.73 4.22 -32.29
CA PHE A 329 2.01 3.90 -32.92
C PHE A 329 2.42 5.08 -33.80
N ASP A 330 3.42 5.82 -33.36
CA ASP A 330 3.85 7.06 -34.01
C ASP A 330 5.33 7.01 -34.39
N VAL A 331 5.68 7.65 -35.51
CA VAL A 331 7.05 8.03 -35.82
C VAL A 331 7.23 9.50 -35.48
N LYS A 332 8.13 9.79 -34.54
CA LYS A 332 8.37 11.13 -34.01
C LYS A 332 9.81 11.56 -34.30
N LYS A 333 9.98 12.87 -34.38
CA LYS A 333 11.28 13.52 -34.55
C LYS A 333 11.81 14.00 -33.19
N LYS A 334 13.11 13.82 -32.93
CA LYS A 334 13.79 14.39 -31.76
C LYS A 334 13.90 15.91 -31.88
N ASP A 335 13.88 16.60 -30.76
CA ASP A 335 14.13 18.04 -30.71
C ASP A 335 15.50 18.37 -31.33
N GLY A 336 15.52 19.31 -32.27
CA GLY A 336 16.73 19.74 -32.98
C GLY A 336 17.13 18.91 -34.21
N ALA A 337 16.41 17.84 -34.56
CA ALA A 337 16.66 17.12 -35.81
C ALA A 337 16.10 17.88 -37.04
N THR A 338 16.79 17.76 -38.18
CA THR A 338 16.42 18.39 -39.45
C THR A 338 15.12 17.78 -39.99
N ASP A 339 14.21 18.64 -40.48
CA ASP A 339 12.99 18.17 -41.13
C ASP A 339 13.30 17.47 -42.45
N ASN A 340 12.59 16.38 -42.71
CA ASN A 340 12.57 15.70 -43.99
C ASN A 340 11.11 15.41 -44.38
N ASP A 341 10.53 16.31 -45.17
CA ASP A 341 9.13 16.25 -45.59
C ASP A 341 8.82 14.94 -46.33
N ALA A 342 9.76 14.43 -47.13
CA ALA A 342 9.60 13.16 -47.85
C ALA A 342 9.45 11.98 -46.88
N PHE A 343 10.32 11.90 -45.87
CA PHE A 343 10.24 10.84 -44.87
C PHE A 343 8.99 10.95 -44.00
N VAL A 344 8.59 12.16 -43.58
CA VAL A 344 7.39 12.39 -42.76
C VAL A 344 6.11 11.88 -43.46
N HIS A 345 5.98 12.10 -44.77
CA HIS A 345 4.83 11.57 -45.51
C HIS A 345 4.88 10.04 -45.67
N THR A 346 6.07 9.46 -45.79
CA THR A 346 6.22 8.01 -45.96
C THR A 346 6.20 7.23 -44.63
N SER A 347 6.45 7.88 -43.49
CA SER A 347 6.47 7.22 -42.18
C SER A 347 5.10 6.70 -41.74
N GLU A 348 4.01 7.31 -42.21
CA GLU A 348 2.64 6.83 -41.99
C GLU A 348 2.44 5.40 -42.54
N TYR A 349 3.16 5.02 -43.61
CA TYR A 349 3.11 3.65 -44.14
C TYR A 349 3.74 2.65 -43.16
N PHE A 350 4.82 3.05 -42.48
CA PHE A 350 5.44 2.25 -41.45
C PHE A 350 4.54 2.15 -40.21
N GLU A 351 3.92 3.24 -39.76
CA GLU A 351 2.98 3.25 -38.63
C GLU A 351 1.78 2.30 -38.85
N ASN A 352 1.18 2.34 -40.03
CA ASN A 352 0.07 1.45 -40.37
C ASN A 352 0.51 -0.01 -40.52
N TRP A 353 1.68 -0.23 -41.13
CA TRP A 353 2.23 -1.57 -41.27
C TRP A 353 2.56 -2.17 -39.90
N ILE A 354 3.28 -1.45 -39.05
CA ILE A 354 3.69 -1.93 -37.73
C ILE A 354 2.47 -2.20 -36.85
N LYS A 355 1.45 -1.33 -36.89
CA LYS A 355 0.18 -1.56 -36.19
C LYS A 355 -0.49 -2.89 -36.58
N SER A 356 -0.37 -3.32 -37.83
CA SER A 356 -1.04 -4.53 -38.34
C SER A 356 -0.17 -5.79 -38.30
N ASN A 357 1.15 -5.65 -38.11
CA ASN A 357 2.12 -6.75 -38.24
C ASN A 357 2.99 -6.96 -37.00
N TRP A 358 2.99 -6.01 -36.06
CA TRP A 358 3.69 -6.12 -34.79
C TRP A 358 2.85 -6.96 -33.84
N ASN A 359 2.87 -8.29 -34.04
CA ASN A 359 2.26 -9.23 -33.12
C ASN A 359 2.83 -9.02 -31.71
N THR A 360 1.97 -9.25 -30.71
CA THR A 360 2.21 -9.02 -29.28
C THR A 360 3.64 -9.37 -28.89
N ILE A 361 4.49 -8.36 -28.71
CA ILE A 361 5.75 -8.55 -28.02
C ILE A 361 5.41 -8.87 -26.56
N GLN A 362 5.33 -10.15 -26.26
CA GLN A 362 5.05 -10.62 -24.91
C GLN A 362 6.34 -10.67 -24.12
N TYR A 363 6.85 -9.49 -23.78
CA TYR A 363 7.85 -9.43 -22.71
C TYR A 363 7.10 -9.58 -21.40
N SER A 364 7.23 -10.76 -20.79
CA SER A 364 6.98 -10.89 -19.36
C SER A 364 7.95 -9.94 -18.68
N LEU A 365 7.39 -8.81 -18.23
CA LEU A 365 8.04 -7.95 -17.28
C LEU A 365 8.29 -8.75 -16.03
N ALA A 366 7.26 -9.42 -15.54
CA ALA A 366 7.24 -10.04 -14.24
C ALA A 366 6.52 -11.39 -14.34
N GLU A 367 6.91 -12.38 -13.53
CA GLU A 367 6.43 -13.74 -13.39
C GLU A 367 6.44 -14.11 -11.89
N VAL A 368 5.26 -14.35 -11.32
CA VAL A 368 5.11 -14.69 -9.89
C VAL A 368 4.98 -16.20 -9.71
N THR A 369 5.73 -16.79 -8.77
CA THR A 369 5.72 -18.25 -8.50
C THR A 369 5.42 -18.60 -7.03
N PRO A 370 4.53 -19.57 -6.74
CA PRO A 370 4.33 -20.07 -5.39
C PRO A 370 5.59 -20.75 -4.82
N THR A 371 5.91 -20.51 -3.55
CA THR A 371 7.02 -21.21 -2.86
C THR A 371 6.51 -21.83 -1.55
N GLN A 372 7.12 -22.94 -1.12
CA GLN A 372 6.94 -23.52 0.21
C GLN A 372 8.29 -23.83 0.86
N GLU A 373 8.42 -23.53 2.15
CA GLU A 373 9.54 -23.91 2.99
C GLU A 373 9.02 -24.30 4.39
N ASP A 374 9.55 -25.39 4.96
CA ASP A 374 9.09 -25.89 6.26
C ASP A 374 9.53 -24.99 7.43
N GLY A 375 8.62 -24.75 8.38
CA GLY A 375 8.90 -24.00 9.62
C GLY A 375 9.03 -22.47 9.46
N THR A 376 8.72 -21.92 8.28
CA THR A 376 8.70 -20.48 8.01
C THR A 376 7.34 -20.06 7.48
N GLN A 377 6.83 -18.90 7.90
CA GLN A 377 5.62 -18.35 7.30
C GLN A 377 5.98 -17.72 5.96
N VAL A 378 5.76 -18.47 4.88
CA VAL A 378 6.00 -18.00 3.52
C VAL A 378 4.82 -17.14 3.06
N LEU A 379 5.10 -15.95 2.57
CA LEU A 379 4.11 -15.05 1.96
C LEU A 379 3.86 -15.50 0.51
N THR A 380 3.16 -16.62 0.35
CA THR A 380 2.85 -17.16 -0.99
C THR A 380 1.77 -16.31 -1.67
N PRO A 381 2.00 -15.76 -2.87
CA PRO A 381 0.98 -15.02 -3.61
C PRO A 381 -0.25 -15.88 -3.93
N GLU A 382 -1.45 -15.29 -3.81
CA GLU A 382 -2.74 -15.91 -4.14
C GLU A 382 -3.48 -15.07 -5.18
N HIS A 383 -3.65 -13.77 -4.94
CA HIS A 383 -4.19 -12.83 -5.93
C HIS A 383 -3.20 -11.67 -6.13
N VAL A 384 -3.13 -11.14 -7.35
CA VAL A 384 -2.21 -10.07 -7.74
C VAL A 384 -2.95 -9.02 -8.56
N ALA A 385 -2.74 -7.75 -8.22
CA ALA A 385 -3.02 -6.60 -9.06
C ALA A 385 -1.71 -5.83 -9.30
N PHE A 386 -1.68 -4.94 -10.28
CA PHE A 386 -0.51 -4.12 -10.55
C PHE A 386 -0.89 -2.72 -10.99
N THR A 387 0.06 -1.79 -10.83
CA THR A 387 -0.08 -0.41 -11.25
C THR A 387 1.28 0.23 -11.48
N VAL A 388 1.28 1.36 -12.17
CA VAL A 388 2.50 2.13 -12.44
C VAL A 388 2.41 3.52 -11.84
N TYR A 389 3.54 4.00 -11.36
CA TYR A 389 3.72 5.33 -10.79
C TYR A 389 4.75 6.11 -11.61
N PRO A 390 4.32 6.86 -12.64
CA PRO A 390 5.21 7.70 -13.44
C PRO A 390 5.59 8.98 -12.68
N THR A 391 6.80 9.51 -12.93
CA THR A 391 7.12 10.90 -12.60
C THR A 391 6.74 11.83 -13.75
N ARG A 392 6.82 13.14 -13.51
CA ARG A 392 6.66 14.17 -14.57
C ARG A 392 7.60 13.95 -15.77
N ASP A 393 8.82 13.46 -15.53
CA ASP A 393 9.81 13.19 -16.58
C ASP A 393 9.53 11.88 -17.36
N ARG A 394 8.61 11.05 -16.87
CA ARG A 394 8.17 9.73 -17.42
C ARG A 394 9.24 8.65 -17.51
N SER A 395 10.52 9.02 -17.43
CA SER A 395 11.68 8.14 -17.45
C SER A 395 12.01 7.57 -16.06
N SER A 396 11.52 8.23 -15.02
CA SER A 396 11.60 7.82 -13.62
C SER A 396 10.22 7.39 -13.12
N GLY A 397 10.20 6.52 -12.11
CA GLY A 397 8.98 5.94 -11.58
C GLY A 397 9.14 4.46 -11.26
N CYS A 398 8.02 3.77 -11.03
CA CYS A 398 8.04 2.34 -10.75
C CYS A 398 6.82 1.57 -11.26
N LEU A 399 7.02 0.27 -11.43
CA LEU A 399 5.93 -0.71 -11.47
C LEU A 399 5.75 -1.26 -10.05
N SER A 400 4.51 -1.32 -9.57
CA SER A 400 4.17 -1.88 -8.28
C SER A 400 3.16 -3.01 -8.41
N LEU A 401 3.37 -4.05 -7.62
CA LEU A 401 2.52 -5.23 -7.52
C LEU A 401 1.85 -5.22 -6.16
N TYR A 402 0.54 -5.38 -6.17
CA TYR A 402 -0.31 -5.47 -5.00
C TYR A 402 -0.73 -6.94 -4.87
N ILE A 403 -0.28 -7.58 -3.80
CA ILE A 403 -0.35 -9.03 -3.65
C ILE A 403 -1.16 -9.36 -2.41
N LYS A 404 -2.14 -10.24 -2.57
CA LYS A 404 -2.78 -10.97 -1.48
C LYS A 404 -2.09 -12.31 -1.33
N THR A 405 -1.84 -12.71 -0.09
CA THR A 405 -1.07 -13.90 0.24
C THR A 405 -1.97 -15.01 0.78
N LYS A 406 -1.63 -16.25 0.45
CA LYS A 406 -2.36 -17.44 0.88
C LYS A 406 -2.37 -17.53 2.41
N GLY A 407 -3.56 -17.73 2.99
CA GLY A 407 -3.71 -17.89 4.44
C GLY A 407 -3.65 -16.58 5.24
N SER A 408 -3.61 -15.42 4.58
CA SER A 408 -3.75 -14.13 5.26
C SER A 408 -5.11 -14.00 5.94
N GLY A 409 -6.16 -14.56 5.34
CA GLY A 409 -7.54 -14.42 5.79
C GLY A 409 -8.16 -13.06 5.42
N ASN A 410 -7.44 -12.25 4.64
CA ASN A 410 -7.92 -10.98 4.13
C ASN A 410 -8.71 -11.20 2.83
N GLN A 411 -9.59 -10.24 2.53
CA GLN A 411 -10.16 -10.10 1.19
C GLN A 411 -9.14 -9.45 0.27
N ASP A 412 -9.49 -9.38 -1.01
CA ASP A 412 -8.73 -8.62 -1.99
C ASP A 412 -8.73 -7.14 -1.57
N GLY A 413 -7.66 -6.43 -1.88
CA GLY A 413 -7.54 -5.03 -1.51
C GLY A 413 -8.47 -4.13 -2.34
N GLU A 414 -8.30 -2.82 -2.20
CA GLU A 414 -9.10 -1.87 -2.97
C GLU A 414 -8.84 -2.02 -4.47
N ALA A 415 -9.90 -1.87 -5.26
CA ALA A 415 -9.87 -2.03 -6.72
C ALA A 415 -9.07 -0.94 -7.44
N THR A 416 -8.79 0.19 -6.79
CA THR A 416 -7.95 1.25 -7.35
C THR A 416 -6.69 1.35 -6.52
N THR A 417 -5.55 0.97 -7.10
CA THR A 417 -4.29 0.95 -6.36
C THR A 417 -3.57 2.30 -6.50
N VAL A 418 -3.52 3.05 -5.40
CA VAL A 418 -2.83 4.34 -5.31
C VAL A 418 -1.95 4.33 -4.09
N PHE A 419 -0.75 4.90 -4.22
CA PHE A 419 0.16 5.06 -3.10
C PHE A 419 0.12 6.51 -2.63
N ARG A 420 -0.28 6.73 -1.38
CA ARG A 420 -0.48 8.08 -0.81
C ARG A 420 0.29 8.28 0.48
N LEU A 421 1.19 9.25 0.48
CA LEU A 421 1.76 9.79 1.71
C LEU A 421 0.82 10.85 2.29
N SER A 422 1.12 11.31 3.50
CA SER A 422 0.40 12.43 4.13
C SER A 422 0.41 13.72 3.28
N SER A 423 1.42 13.88 2.42
CA SER A 423 1.57 15.00 1.48
C SER A 423 0.77 14.86 0.18
N GLY A 424 0.22 13.68 -0.12
CA GLY A 424 -0.51 13.41 -1.37
C GLY A 424 -0.08 12.12 -2.07
N GLU A 425 -0.39 12.00 -3.36
CA GLU A 425 0.08 10.88 -4.18
C GLU A 425 1.61 10.86 -4.25
N SER A 426 2.17 9.66 -4.18
CA SER A 426 3.62 9.48 -4.14
C SER A 426 4.02 8.17 -4.81
N ILE A 427 5.31 7.87 -4.77
CA ILE A 427 5.92 6.69 -5.37
C ILE A 427 6.42 5.79 -4.22
N PRO A 428 6.08 4.50 -4.20
CA PRO A 428 6.44 3.58 -3.12
C PRO A 428 7.92 3.15 -3.12
N ILE A 429 8.83 3.90 -3.74
CA ILE A 429 10.28 3.59 -3.77
C ILE A 429 11.04 4.88 -3.44
N PRO A 430 12.07 4.83 -2.58
CA PRO A 430 12.88 6.00 -2.31
C PRO A 430 13.92 6.26 -3.43
N SER A 431 14.45 7.47 -3.50
CA SER A 431 15.36 7.93 -4.56
C SER A 431 16.75 7.28 -4.54
N ASP A 432 17.16 6.71 -3.42
CA ASP A 432 18.45 6.06 -3.18
C ASP A 432 18.42 4.54 -3.37
N HIS A 433 17.24 3.95 -3.61
CA HIS A 433 17.06 2.52 -3.84
C HIS A 433 16.25 2.27 -5.11
N THR A 434 16.35 1.06 -5.64
CA THR A 434 15.64 0.69 -6.89
C THR A 434 14.47 -0.26 -6.68
N ALA A 435 14.22 -0.72 -5.45
CA ALA A 435 13.08 -1.52 -5.08
C ALA A 435 12.62 -1.28 -3.62
N SER A 436 11.37 -1.66 -3.34
CA SER A 436 10.82 -1.68 -1.99
C SER A 436 9.81 -2.82 -1.81
N ILE A 437 9.61 -3.20 -0.56
CA ILE A 437 8.61 -4.17 -0.12
C ILE A 437 7.88 -3.56 1.07
N ILE A 438 6.55 -3.44 0.95
CA ILE A 438 5.68 -2.94 2.01
C ILE A 438 4.74 -4.07 2.42
N ILE A 439 4.84 -4.52 3.67
CA ILE A 439 4.01 -5.60 4.20
C ILE A 439 2.98 -4.99 5.16
N ARG A 440 1.71 -5.30 4.90
CA ARG A 440 0.57 -4.78 5.66
C ARG A 440 0.72 -5.09 7.15
N ARG A 441 0.57 -4.05 7.97
CA ARG A 441 0.72 -4.15 9.42
C ARG A 441 -0.14 -5.24 10.04
N GLU A 442 -1.43 -5.34 9.67
CA GLU A 442 -2.34 -6.31 10.29
C GLU A 442 -1.91 -7.76 10.02
N LEU A 443 -1.31 -8.01 8.87
CA LEU A 443 -0.76 -9.32 8.53
C LEU A 443 0.44 -9.68 9.41
N VAL A 444 1.39 -8.76 9.54
CA VAL A 444 2.56 -8.94 10.44
C VAL A 444 2.09 -9.09 11.89
N GLN A 445 1.13 -8.27 12.33
CA GLN A 445 0.58 -8.30 13.68
C GLN A 445 -0.14 -9.62 13.99
N LYS A 446 -0.83 -10.23 13.02
CA LYS A 446 -1.43 -11.56 13.14
C LYS A 446 -0.35 -12.62 13.43
N PHE A 447 0.69 -12.69 12.60
CA PHE A 447 1.76 -13.68 12.76
C PHE A 447 2.58 -13.45 14.03
N LEU A 448 2.86 -12.19 14.38
CA LEU A 448 3.50 -11.84 15.65
C LEU A 448 2.65 -12.27 16.85
N SER A 449 1.33 -12.05 16.80
CA SER A 449 0.43 -12.48 17.88
C SER A 449 0.47 -14.00 18.06
N GLN A 450 0.48 -14.76 16.96
CA GLN A 450 0.60 -16.22 17.01
C GLN A 450 1.94 -16.66 17.61
N ALA A 451 3.06 -16.04 17.20
CA ALA A 451 4.38 -16.36 17.74
C ALA A 451 4.51 -15.99 19.24
N ILE A 452 3.99 -14.84 19.66
CA ILE A 452 4.01 -14.43 21.07
C ILE A 452 3.17 -15.39 21.91
N ASN A 453 1.97 -15.73 21.44
CA ASN A 453 1.04 -16.64 22.14
C ASN A 453 1.56 -18.09 22.20
N GLY A 454 2.47 -18.47 21.29
CA GLY A 454 3.14 -19.76 21.25
C GLY A 454 4.41 -19.86 22.10
N ALA A 455 4.84 -18.76 22.75
CA ALA A 455 5.99 -18.81 23.65
C ALA A 455 5.69 -19.68 24.88
N THR A 456 6.67 -20.47 25.30
CA THR A 456 6.54 -21.39 26.45
C THR A 456 7.55 -21.06 27.54
N ALA A 457 7.12 -21.19 28.80
CA ALA A 457 7.94 -21.05 30.00
C ALA A 457 7.57 -22.21 30.94
N TYR A 458 8.57 -22.86 31.55
CA TYR A 458 8.34 -24.02 32.44
C TYR A 458 7.50 -25.16 31.82
N SER A 459 7.61 -25.37 30.51
CA SER A 459 6.82 -26.34 29.73
C SER A 459 5.33 -26.01 29.57
N GLU A 460 4.91 -24.82 29.98
CA GLU A 460 3.55 -24.32 29.82
C GLU A 460 3.53 -23.05 28.95
N LYS A 461 2.33 -22.61 28.57
CA LYS A 461 2.13 -21.39 27.79
C LYS A 461 2.57 -20.18 28.61
N ALA A 462 3.57 -19.43 28.13
CA ALA A 462 4.14 -18.31 28.90
C ALA A 462 3.20 -17.10 28.96
N LEU A 463 2.52 -16.79 27.85
CA LEU A 463 1.82 -15.52 27.68
C LEU A 463 0.44 -15.69 27.05
N THR A 464 -0.52 -14.88 27.48
CA THR A 464 -1.71 -14.56 26.68
C THR A 464 -1.58 -13.15 26.13
N VAL A 465 -1.76 -12.96 24.83
CA VAL A 465 -1.51 -11.69 24.15
C VAL A 465 -2.81 -10.98 23.73
N SER A 466 -2.83 -9.67 23.93
CA SER A 466 -3.86 -8.76 23.42
C SER A 466 -3.18 -7.60 22.68
N PRO A 467 -3.36 -7.46 21.37
CA PRO A 467 -2.78 -6.35 20.61
C PRO A 467 -3.34 -4.99 21.07
N LYS A 468 -2.49 -3.96 21.02
CA LYS A 468 -2.83 -2.57 21.31
C LYS A 468 -2.77 -1.72 20.03
N SER A 469 -3.66 -0.72 19.96
CA SER A 469 -3.59 0.31 18.93
C SER A 469 -2.36 1.19 19.14
N THR A 470 -1.63 1.46 18.07
CA THR A 470 -0.50 2.40 18.03
C THR A 470 -0.46 3.06 16.65
N THR A 471 0.16 4.24 16.53
CA THR A 471 0.33 4.96 15.26
C THR A 471 1.58 4.51 14.49
N THR A 472 2.51 3.84 15.14
CA THR A 472 3.76 3.29 14.55
C THR A 472 4.10 1.95 15.20
N GLY A 473 4.79 1.08 14.47
CA GLY A 473 5.25 -0.20 15.00
C GLY A 473 4.12 -1.11 15.50
N PHE A 474 4.42 -1.90 16.53
CA PHE A 474 3.49 -2.87 17.13
C PHE A 474 3.46 -2.70 18.65
N ALA A 475 2.30 -2.89 19.26
CA ALA A 475 2.16 -2.82 20.71
C ALA A 475 1.26 -3.95 21.19
N TYR A 476 1.58 -4.52 22.34
CA TYR A 476 0.87 -5.63 22.95
C TYR A 476 0.78 -5.46 24.46
N THR A 477 -0.39 -5.75 25.01
CA THR A 477 -0.51 -6.13 26.43
C THR A 477 -0.47 -7.63 26.50
N THR A 478 0.40 -8.17 27.34
CA THR A 478 0.45 -9.60 27.60
C THR A 478 0.13 -9.87 29.07
N LYS A 479 -0.52 -11.00 29.33
CA LYS A 479 -0.65 -11.58 30.67
C LYS A 479 0.37 -12.70 30.79
N LEU A 480 1.17 -12.65 31.85
CA LEU A 480 2.09 -13.73 32.19
C LEU A 480 1.29 -14.86 32.83
N ASN A 481 1.08 -15.95 32.08
CA ASN A 481 0.27 -17.09 32.52
C ASN A 481 1.08 -18.03 33.44
N THR A 482 1.71 -17.46 34.46
CA THR A 482 2.49 -18.22 35.44
C THR A 482 2.02 -17.82 36.82
N THR A 483 1.80 -18.78 37.71
CA THR A 483 1.64 -18.50 39.13
C THR A 483 2.97 -18.70 39.83
N PHE A 484 3.36 -17.76 40.68
CA PHE A 484 4.55 -17.92 41.51
C PHE A 484 4.13 -18.46 42.87
N ARG A 485 4.38 -19.75 43.08
CA ARG A 485 4.13 -20.44 44.35
C ARG A 485 5.43 -20.73 45.05
N ASN A 486 5.47 -20.42 46.34
CA ASN A 486 6.62 -20.76 47.16
C ASN A 486 6.22 -20.99 48.61
N SER A 487 7.03 -21.78 49.31
CA SER A 487 6.92 -21.99 50.74
C SER A 487 8.31 -22.30 51.29
N LEU A 488 8.49 -22.10 52.59
CA LEU A 488 9.73 -22.47 53.27
C LEU A 488 9.39 -23.16 54.57
N SER A 489 9.95 -24.34 54.78
CA SER A 489 9.97 -25.01 56.08
C SER A 489 11.39 -25.52 56.31
N GLN A 490 12.10 -24.89 57.23
CA GLN A 490 13.48 -25.25 57.53
C GLN A 490 13.72 -25.29 59.04
N HIS A 491 14.19 -26.43 59.52
CA HIS A 491 14.66 -26.59 60.89
C HIS A 491 16.16 -26.27 60.94
N THR A 492 16.55 -25.38 61.85
CA THR A 492 17.97 -25.04 62.08
C THR A 492 18.28 -25.04 63.58
N ALA A 493 19.56 -24.97 63.95
CA ALA A 493 19.98 -24.77 65.34
C ALA A 493 19.47 -23.46 65.96
N LEU A 494 19.05 -22.51 65.12
CA LEU A 494 18.50 -21.20 65.52
C LEU A 494 16.96 -21.18 65.52
N GLY A 495 16.30 -22.33 65.42
CA GLY A 495 14.84 -22.46 65.41
C GLY A 495 14.26 -22.84 64.04
N ASP A 496 12.93 -22.86 64.01
CA ASP A 496 12.11 -23.30 62.88
C ASP A 496 11.67 -22.08 62.07
N TYR A 497 12.00 -22.10 60.78
CA TYR A 497 11.68 -21.04 59.83
C TYR A 497 10.53 -21.52 58.97
N ILE A 498 9.36 -20.90 59.14
CA ILE A 498 8.13 -21.28 58.44
C ILE A 498 7.60 -20.08 57.67
N ILE A 499 7.49 -20.27 56.36
CA ILE A 499 6.74 -19.40 55.46
C ILE A 499 5.64 -20.26 54.86
N ARG A 500 4.39 -19.93 55.19
CA ARG A 500 3.24 -20.62 54.64
C ARG A 500 3.24 -20.46 53.13
N GLU A 501 2.77 -21.48 52.44
CA GLU A 501 2.58 -21.42 51.00
C GLU A 501 1.76 -20.17 50.66
N PHE A 502 2.30 -19.40 49.72
CA PHE A 502 1.56 -18.35 49.06
C PHE A 502 1.60 -18.59 47.55
N ASP A 503 0.58 -18.05 46.90
CA ASP A 503 0.43 -18.07 45.46
C ASP A 503 0.27 -16.63 44.98
N TRP A 504 1.19 -16.19 44.14
CA TRP A 504 1.13 -14.90 43.48
C TRP A 504 0.68 -15.08 42.04
N SER A 505 -0.47 -14.50 41.71
CA SER A 505 -0.88 -14.31 40.32
C SER A 505 -0.32 -12.99 39.80
N PHE A 506 0.18 -13.01 38.57
CA PHE A 506 0.58 -11.81 37.83
C PHE A 506 -0.57 -11.23 36.98
N ASP A 507 -1.81 -11.74 37.12
CA ASP A 507 -2.94 -11.39 36.25
C ASP A 507 -3.27 -9.89 36.20
N ASP A 508 -3.06 -9.19 37.32
CA ASP A 508 -3.31 -7.76 37.47
C ASP A 508 -2.08 -6.89 37.11
N SER A 509 -0.97 -7.51 36.72
CA SER A 509 0.29 -6.85 36.37
C SER A 509 0.65 -7.11 34.91
N PRO A 510 0.09 -6.30 33.98
CA PRO A 510 0.30 -6.51 32.56
C PRO A 510 1.78 -6.36 32.18
N LEU A 511 2.29 -7.32 31.42
CA LEU A 511 3.59 -7.26 30.76
C LEU A 511 3.38 -6.63 29.38
N ASN A 512 3.85 -5.41 29.18
CA ASN A 512 3.70 -4.68 27.92
C ASN A 512 4.90 -4.93 27.02
N LEU A 513 4.63 -5.11 25.73
CA LEU A 513 5.63 -5.18 24.66
C LEU A 513 5.33 -4.07 23.65
N ASP A 514 6.24 -3.11 23.56
CA ASP A 514 6.20 -2.05 22.55
C ASP A 514 7.35 -2.25 21.57
N ILE A 515 7.03 -2.30 20.28
CA ILE A 515 7.98 -2.52 19.19
C ILE A 515 7.97 -1.30 18.29
N SER A 516 9.11 -0.61 18.19
CA SER A 516 9.31 0.50 17.27
C SER A 516 10.79 0.63 16.91
N ASN A 517 11.10 1.12 15.71
CA ASN A 517 12.48 1.33 15.23
C ASN A 517 13.41 0.11 15.45
N ASN A 518 12.91 -1.09 15.14
CA ASN A 518 13.61 -2.35 15.33
C ASN A 518 13.99 -2.70 16.80
N GLN A 519 13.35 -2.06 17.77
CA GLN A 519 13.55 -2.32 19.19
C GLN A 519 12.27 -2.84 19.82
N ALA A 520 12.40 -3.88 20.64
CA ALA A 520 11.34 -4.39 21.50
C ALA A 520 11.63 -3.97 22.94
N ARG A 521 10.73 -3.17 23.51
CA ARG A 521 10.76 -2.77 24.92
C ARG A 521 9.73 -3.57 25.71
N TRP A 522 10.19 -4.30 26.70
CA TRP A 522 9.36 -5.01 27.66
C TRP A 522 9.25 -4.21 28.96
N THR A 523 8.02 -3.98 29.42
CA THR A 523 7.78 -3.30 30.69
C THR A 523 6.75 -4.03 31.56
N MET A 524 7.05 -4.16 32.85
CA MET A 524 6.13 -4.71 33.85
C MET A 524 6.49 -4.18 35.23
N ASN A 525 5.48 -3.97 36.06
CA ASN A 525 5.64 -3.73 37.50
C ASN A 525 4.65 -4.63 38.23
N PHE A 526 5.14 -5.35 39.22
CA PHE A 526 4.37 -6.21 40.10
C PHE A 526 4.79 -5.96 41.54
N GLU A 527 3.81 -5.81 42.42
CA GLU A 527 4.03 -5.62 43.86
C GLU A 527 3.16 -6.60 44.63
N ASN A 528 3.74 -7.24 45.63
CA ASN A 528 3.00 -8.11 46.54
C ASN A 528 3.70 -8.14 47.91
N SER A 529 3.19 -8.97 48.82
CA SER A 529 3.78 -9.16 50.12
C SER A 529 3.56 -10.57 50.65
N PHE A 530 4.44 -11.01 51.54
CA PHE A 530 4.29 -12.27 52.25
C PHE A 530 4.75 -12.13 53.70
N GLY A 531 4.23 -12.99 54.56
CA GLY A 531 4.61 -13.07 55.97
C GLY A 531 5.57 -14.23 56.23
N TRP A 532 6.43 -14.10 57.23
CA TRP A 532 7.29 -15.16 57.72
C TRP A 532 7.14 -15.31 59.24
N LEU A 533 7.34 -16.54 59.74
CA LEU A 533 7.34 -16.86 61.17
C LEU A 533 8.60 -17.65 61.50
N ILE A 534 9.28 -17.24 62.56
CA ILE A 534 10.39 -17.95 63.17
C ILE A 534 9.98 -18.34 64.57
N THR A 535 9.99 -19.64 64.84
CA THR A 535 9.71 -20.20 66.15
C THR A 535 11.00 -20.76 66.74
N ARG A 536 11.43 -20.20 67.88
CA ARG A 536 12.61 -20.67 68.61
C ARG A 536 12.18 -21.33 69.90
N THR A 537 12.49 -22.60 70.05
CA THR A 537 12.30 -23.32 71.31
C THR A 537 13.64 -23.47 72.02
N TYR A 538 13.73 -23.01 73.26
CA TYR A 538 14.94 -23.09 74.07
C TYR A 538 14.60 -23.36 75.53
N VAL A 539 15.50 -24.04 76.24
CA VAL A 539 15.34 -24.28 77.68
C VAL A 539 15.96 -23.13 78.46
N SER A 540 15.18 -22.52 79.34
CA SER A 540 15.66 -21.47 80.25
C SER A 540 15.18 -21.80 81.65
N HIS A 541 16.11 -22.01 82.58
CA HIS A 541 15.82 -22.36 83.99
C HIS A 541 15.04 -23.68 84.15
N GLY A 542 15.25 -24.65 83.28
CA GLY A 542 14.55 -25.95 83.32
C GLY A 542 13.20 -25.97 82.61
N ASP A 543 12.67 -24.81 82.23
CA ASP A 543 11.42 -24.69 81.46
C ASP A 543 11.71 -24.55 79.96
N VAL A 544 10.92 -25.25 79.14
CA VAL A 544 10.90 -25.06 77.69
C VAL A 544 10.18 -23.75 77.38
N LYS A 545 10.89 -22.78 76.82
CA LYS A 545 10.33 -21.51 76.35
C LYS A 545 10.27 -21.49 74.83
N THR A 546 9.25 -20.84 74.30
CA THR A 546 9.07 -20.61 72.87
C THR A 546 9.02 -19.11 72.60
N ASP A 547 9.91 -18.63 71.73
CA ASP A 547 9.92 -17.25 71.22
C ASP A 547 9.45 -17.27 69.75
N ASN A 548 8.39 -16.53 69.47
CA ASN A 548 7.83 -16.41 68.13
C ASN A 548 8.11 -15.01 67.60
N LYS A 549 8.93 -14.95 66.54
CA LYS A 549 9.16 -13.72 65.79
C LYS A 549 8.52 -13.84 64.43
N TYR A 550 7.84 -12.80 63.98
CA TYR A 550 7.26 -12.78 62.66
C TYR A 550 7.56 -11.46 61.97
N GLY A 551 7.36 -11.40 60.67
CA GLY A 551 7.49 -10.18 59.91
C GLY A 551 6.76 -10.27 58.59
N LYS A 552 6.67 -9.14 57.91
CA LYS A 552 6.07 -9.04 56.58
C LYS A 552 7.08 -8.39 55.64
N VAL A 553 7.17 -8.92 54.44
CA VAL A 553 8.05 -8.43 53.37
C VAL A 553 7.17 -7.88 52.26
N ASN A 554 7.41 -6.63 51.87
CA ASN A 554 6.93 -6.11 50.60
C ASN A 554 7.96 -6.51 49.53
N TYR A 555 7.47 -7.14 48.47
CA TYR A 555 8.30 -7.61 47.37
C TYR A 555 7.82 -6.97 46.08
N SER A 556 8.74 -6.39 45.31
CA SER A 556 8.45 -5.90 43.97
C SER A 556 9.33 -6.58 42.93
N LEU A 557 8.69 -6.88 41.81
CA LEU A 557 9.28 -7.42 40.61
C LEU A 557 9.00 -6.44 39.48
N SER A 558 10.04 -5.95 38.81
CA SER A 558 9.87 -5.05 37.68
C SER A 558 10.77 -5.40 36.51
N MET A 559 10.36 -4.97 35.33
CA MET A 559 11.13 -5.08 34.10
C MET A 559 10.98 -3.79 33.31
N ASP A 560 12.10 -3.29 32.81
CA ASP A 560 12.16 -2.26 31.77
C ASP A 560 13.42 -2.55 30.96
N ASN A 561 13.26 -3.31 29.87
CA ASN A 561 14.37 -3.77 29.06
C ASN A 561 14.07 -3.59 27.57
N THR A 562 15.07 -3.14 26.82
CA THR A 562 14.98 -2.93 25.38
C THR A 562 16.00 -3.82 24.68
N SER A 563 15.54 -4.56 23.67
CA SER A 563 16.37 -5.46 22.87
C SER A 563 16.11 -5.29 21.38
N THR A 564 17.06 -5.70 20.53
CA THR A 564 16.85 -5.76 19.08
C THR A 564 15.80 -6.81 18.77
N PHE A 565 14.78 -6.41 18.00
CA PHE A 565 13.60 -7.23 17.79
C PHE A 565 13.63 -8.00 16.47
N MET A 566 13.90 -7.31 15.36
CA MET A 566 13.93 -7.88 14.02
C MET A 566 15.35 -7.90 13.46
N SER A 567 15.68 -9.01 12.81
CA SER A 567 16.80 -9.08 11.88
C SER A 567 16.26 -9.33 10.48
N LEU A 568 16.97 -8.81 9.50
CA LEU A 568 16.64 -8.91 8.08
C LEU A 568 17.75 -9.67 7.37
N ASP A 569 17.37 -10.63 6.56
CA ASP A 569 18.23 -11.17 5.51
C ASP A 569 17.58 -10.93 4.14
N ASP A 570 18.23 -11.43 3.10
CA ASP A 570 17.83 -11.25 1.70
C ASP A 570 16.45 -11.81 1.32
N LYS A 571 15.84 -12.63 2.19
CA LYS A 571 14.58 -13.34 1.92
C LYS A 571 13.57 -13.27 3.07
N LYS A 572 14.05 -13.03 4.29
CA LYS A 572 13.30 -13.26 5.52
C LYS A 572 13.45 -12.11 6.50
N VAL A 573 12.32 -11.76 7.12
CA VAL A 573 12.30 -11.03 8.38
C VAL A 573 12.23 -12.04 9.52
N THR A 574 13.17 -11.97 10.45
CA THR A 574 13.16 -12.78 11.68
C THR A 574 12.89 -11.88 12.86
N ALA A 575 11.79 -12.10 13.58
CA ALA A 575 11.48 -11.41 14.82
C ALA A 575 11.72 -12.32 16.03
N LYS A 576 12.60 -11.90 16.94
CA LYS A 576 12.94 -12.65 18.15
C LYS A 576 12.09 -12.14 19.32
N ILE A 577 11.28 -13.02 19.89
CA ILE A 577 10.42 -12.74 21.04
C ILE A 577 11.09 -13.38 22.23
N GLU A 578 11.77 -12.61 23.08
CA GLU A 578 12.47 -13.17 24.23
C GLU A 578 12.30 -12.36 25.50
N ILE A 579 12.32 -13.07 26.63
CA ILE A 579 12.57 -12.55 27.97
C ILE A 579 13.65 -13.42 28.62
N GLN A 580 14.73 -12.80 29.05
CA GLN A 580 15.82 -13.50 29.73
C GLN A 580 15.61 -13.47 31.24
N LYS A 581 16.01 -14.55 31.94
CA LYS A 581 15.90 -14.66 33.41
C LYS A 581 16.55 -13.49 34.15
N GLY A 582 17.60 -12.91 33.60
CA GLY A 582 18.34 -11.78 34.19
C GLY A 582 17.70 -10.40 34.02
N TRP A 583 16.61 -10.27 33.24
CA TRP A 583 15.96 -8.97 33.00
C TRP A 583 15.04 -8.52 34.15
N TRP A 584 14.76 -9.42 35.09
CA TRP A 584 13.89 -9.16 36.22
C TRP A 584 14.63 -8.39 37.33
N ASN A 585 14.20 -7.17 37.60
CA ASN A 585 14.64 -6.39 38.74
C ASN A 585 13.79 -6.77 39.96
N ARG A 586 14.47 -6.99 41.09
CA ARG A 586 13.86 -7.49 42.33
C ARG A 586 14.15 -6.52 43.45
N LYS A 587 13.14 -6.21 44.27
CA LYS A 587 13.34 -5.48 45.53
C LYS A 587 12.51 -6.12 46.63
N ALA A 588 13.09 -6.23 47.82
CA ALA A 588 12.44 -6.78 48.99
C ALA A 588 12.74 -5.91 50.21
N GLU A 589 11.68 -5.41 50.85
CA GLU A 589 11.78 -4.50 51.99
C GLU A 589 10.92 -5.01 53.15
N ALA A 590 11.44 -4.90 54.37
CA ALA A 590 10.68 -5.25 55.56
C ALA A 590 9.61 -4.17 55.81
N VAL A 591 8.37 -4.63 56.01
CA VAL A 591 7.27 -3.74 56.41
C VAL A 591 7.55 -3.21 57.81
N GLN A 592 7.48 -1.88 57.96
CA GLN A 592 7.68 -1.25 59.25
C GLN A 592 6.50 -1.53 60.18
N PRO A 593 6.71 -2.14 61.35
CA PRO A 593 5.65 -2.46 62.29
C PRO A 593 5.18 -1.21 63.03
N SER A 594 3.88 -1.14 63.33
CA SER A 594 3.35 -0.20 64.32
C SER A 594 3.88 -0.53 65.73
N LEU A 595 3.74 0.41 66.67
CA LEU A 595 4.11 0.22 68.08
C LEU A 595 3.45 -1.03 68.69
N SER A 596 2.18 -1.28 68.40
CA SER A 596 1.45 -2.47 68.87
C SER A 596 1.95 -3.77 68.24
N GLU A 597 2.27 -3.76 66.95
CA GLU A 597 2.79 -4.96 66.27
C GLU A 597 4.21 -5.31 66.73
N LYS A 598 5.03 -4.28 67.00
CA LYS A 598 6.37 -4.47 67.58
C LYS A 598 6.30 -5.08 68.98
N LEU A 599 5.30 -4.69 69.78
CA LEU A 599 5.05 -5.29 71.11
C LEU A 599 4.59 -6.75 71.01
N LEU A 600 3.90 -7.12 69.93
CA LEU A 600 3.44 -8.48 69.66
C LEU A 600 4.52 -9.37 69.00
N GLY A 601 5.71 -8.84 68.73
CA GLY A 601 6.85 -9.62 68.22
C GLY A 601 7.13 -9.47 66.72
N MET A 602 6.46 -8.54 66.03
CA MET A 602 6.75 -8.23 64.62
C MET A 602 8.13 -7.56 64.49
N GLN A 603 8.93 -8.00 63.51
CA GLN A 603 10.26 -7.47 63.24
C GLN A 603 10.25 -6.47 62.06
N ASP A 604 11.17 -5.51 62.11
CA ASP A 604 11.40 -4.46 61.10
C ASP A 604 12.53 -4.79 60.11
N TYR A 605 13.01 -6.03 60.10
CA TYR A 605 14.06 -6.53 59.21
C TYR A 605 13.68 -7.87 58.56
N ILE A 606 14.38 -8.23 57.49
CA ILE A 606 14.27 -9.54 56.83
C ILE A 606 15.43 -10.44 57.31
N PRO A 607 15.16 -11.59 57.94
CA PRO A 607 16.18 -12.54 58.37
C PRO A 607 17.01 -13.10 57.21
N ASP A 608 18.29 -13.38 57.42
CA ASP A 608 19.21 -13.85 56.35
C ASP A 608 18.75 -15.16 55.67
N VAL A 609 18.14 -16.08 56.43
CA VAL A 609 17.57 -17.31 55.88
C VAL A 609 16.46 -17.01 54.87
N VAL A 610 15.61 -16.02 55.18
CA VAL A 610 14.54 -15.56 54.27
C VAL A 610 15.13 -14.83 53.07
N ARG A 611 16.18 -14.01 53.25
CA ARG A 611 16.89 -13.35 52.15
C ARG A 611 17.49 -14.37 51.18
N LYS A 612 18.26 -15.33 51.70
CA LYS A 612 18.89 -16.37 50.89
C LYS A 612 17.86 -17.17 50.11
N TRP A 613 16.76 -17.55 50.75
CA TRP A 613 15.67 -18.26 50.08
C TRP A 613 15.00 -17.41 48.97
N MET A 614 14.85 -16.09 49.16
CA MET A 614 14.38 -15.19 48.08
C MET A 614 15.40 -15.03 46.95
N ASP A 615 16.71 -15.03 47.25
CA ASP A 615 17.76 -14.91 46.25
C ASP A 615 17.74 -16.11 45.29
N ASP A 616 17.34 -17.29 45.77
CA ASP A 616 17.19 -18.53 44.98
C ASP A 616 15.91 -18.54 44.11
N TRP A 617 15.03 -17.53 44.18
CA TRP A 617 13.82 -17.49 43.37
C TRP A 617 14.13 -17.36 41.87
N GLU A 618 13.50 -18.19 41.04
CA GLU A 618 13.58 -18.10 39.59
C GLU A 618 12.27 -17.55 39.00
N PHE A 619 12.41 -16.50 38.20
CA PHE A 619 11.33 -15.90 37.42
C PHE A 619 11.41 -16.39 35.96
N PRO A 620 10.26 -16.48 35.25
CA PRO A 620 10.21 -17.10 33.93
C PRO A 620 11.12 -16.39 32.92
N GLY A 621 11.80 -17.19 32.11
CA GLY A 621 12.43 -16.77 30.87
C GLY A 621 11.89 -17.63 29.73
N PHE A 622 11.72 -17.04 28.56
CA PHE A 622 11.18 -17.72 27.38
C PHE A 622 11.71 -17.08 26.11
N SER A 623 11.72 -17.85 25.03
CA SER A 623 12.03 -17.36 23.70
C SER A 623 11.15 -18.03 22.66
N ASN A 624 10.70 -17.26 21.68
CA ASN A 624 10.14 -17.76 20.44
C ASN A 624 10.67 -16.93 19.26
N THR A 625 10.45 -17.39 18.04
CA THR A 625 10.91 -16.71 16.84
C THR A 625 9.86 -16.79 15.76
N LEU A 626 9.49 -15.63 15.21
CA LEU A 626 8.74 -15.54 13.97
C LEU A 626 9.72 -15.42 12.81
N ARG A 627 9.50 -16.18 11.74
CA ARG A 627 10.19 -16.01 10.45
C ARG A 627 9.15 -15.77 9.38
N LEU A 628 9.21 -14.62 8.73
CA LEU A 628 8.38 -14.24 7.59
C LEU A 628 9.26 -14.28 6.33
N ASP A 629 9.01 -15.21 5.43
CA ASP A 629 9.69 -15.28 4.14
C ASP A 629 8.87 -14.54 3.08
N PHE A 630 9.48 -13.51 2.50
CA PHE A 630 8.88 -12.68 1.45
C PHE A 630 9.45 -12.98 0.06
N PHE A 631 10.29 -14.00 -0.10
CA PHE A 631 10.96 -14.33 -1.37
C PHE A 631 9.99 -14.60 -2.51
N ALA A 632 8.90 -15.33 -2.22
CA ALA A 632 7.86 -15.63 -3.21
C ALA A 632 7.12 -14.38 -3.74
N THR A 633 7.19 -13.26 -3.01
CA THR A 633 6.62 -11.97 -3.44
C THR A 633 7.60 -11.10 -4.22
N THR A 634 8.89 -11.43 -4.23
CA THR A 634 9.96 -10.54 -4.74
C THR A 634 10.73 -11.08 -5.94
N ASN A 635 10.59 -12.36 -6.30
CA ASN A 635 11.27 -12.97 -7.44
C ASN A 635 10.55 -12.75 -8.78
N VAL A 636 9.81 -11.65 -8.89
CA VAL A 636 8.85 -11.46 -9.96
C VAL A 636 9.55 -11.31 -11.32
N PHE A 637 10.66 -10.59 -11.45
CA PHE A 637 11.32 -10.42 -12.77
C PHE A 637 12.13 -11.63 -13.26
N ALA A 638 12.27 -12.66 -12.43
CA ALA A 638 13.15 -13.81 -12.63
C ALA A 638 12.81 -14.89 -11.58
N PRO A 639 11.72 -15.62 -11.79
CA PRO A 639 11.28 -16.68 -10.89
C PRO A 639 12.39 -17.65 -10.51
N GLY A 640 12.38 -18.03 -9.23
CA GLY A 640 13.40 -18.91 -8.67
C GLY A 640 14.77 -18.25 -8.51
N LYS A 641 14.96 -17.00 -8.97
CA LYS A 641 16.18 -16.22 -8.76
C LYS A 641 15.94 -15.13 -7.73
N HIS A 642 17.01 -14.74 -7.06
CA HIS A 642 17.00 -13.62 -6.14
C HIS A 642 17.19 -12.33 -6.94
N ILE A 643 16.26 -11.38 -6.78
CA ILE A 643 16.13 -10.21 -7.64
C ILE A 643 16.36 -8.90 -6.91
N ILE A 644 16.03 -8.84 -5.62
CA ILE A 644 16.19 -7.64 -4.82
C ILE A 644 17.28 -7.94 -3.79
N ASP A 645 18.45 -7.31 -3.96
CA ASP A 645 19.50 -7.25 -2.95
C ASP A 645 18.99 -6.36 -1.81
N ILE A 646 18.63 -6.96 -0.68
CA ILE A 646 17.97 -6.25 0.43
C ILE A 646 19.02 -5.45 1.19
N ASP A 647 18.74 -4.15 1.44
CA ASP A 647 19.64 -3.34 2.25
C ASP A 647 19.45 -3.65 3.74
N THR A 648 20.22 -4.64 4.20
CA THR A 648 20.25 -5.04 5.61
C THR A 648 20.84 -3.99 6.53
N THR A 649 21.53 -2.96 6.01
CA THR A 649 22.06 -1.84 6.80
C THR A 649 20.98 -0.83 7.17
N VAL A 650 20.00 -0.61 6.29
CA VAL A 650 18.75 0.10 6.61
C VAL A 650 17.87 -0.75 7.53
N GLY A 651 17.78 -2.05 7.25
CA GLY A 651 17.03 -3.00 8.05
C GLY A 651 15.52 -2.87 7.86
N VAL A 652 14.75 -3.18 8.92
CA VAL A 652 13.28 -3.16 8.88
C VAL A 652 12.74 -1.88 9.49
N LEU A 653 11.98 -1.12 8.70
CA LEU A 653 11.27 0.07 9.16
C LEU A 653 9.81 -0.28 9.45
N THR A 654 9.23 0.31 10.50
CA THR A 654 7.83 0.07 10.89
C THR A 654 7.06 1.38 11.11
N PRO A 655 6.99 2.29 10.11
CA PRO A 655 6.28 3.56 10.24
C PRO A 655 4.77 3.35 10.49
N TYR A 656 4.18 2.34 9.89
CA TYR A 656 2.87 1.78 10.25
C TYR A 656 2.81 0.38 9.67
N ASP A 657 2.82 0.30 8.34
CA ASP A 657 3.17 -0.92 7.60
C ASP A 657 4.68 -1.15 7.70
N LEU A 658 5.08 -2.41 7.52
CA LEU A 658 6.49 -2.80 7.50
C LEU A 658 7.08 -2.42 6.15
N LEU A 659 8.16 -1.62 6.14
CA LEU A 659 8.88 -1.19 4.94
C LEU A 659 10.28 -1.81 4.93
N ILE A 660 10.62 -2.46 3.82
CA ILE A 660 11.96 -2.94 3.47
C ILE A 660 12.35 -2.30 2.15
N VAL A 661 13.62 -1.93 2.01
CA VAL A 661 14.19 -1.36 0.79
C VAL A 661 15.38 -2.17 0.32
N GLY A 662 15.70 -2.05 -0.96
CA GLY A 662 16.81 -2.77 -1.55
C GLY A 662 16.98 -2.40 -3.00
N ASP A 663 17.89 -3.08 -3.67
CA ASP A 663 18.21 -2.81 -5.07
C ASP A 663 17.90 -3.98 -5.97
N VAL A 664 17.32 -3.68 -7.13
CA VAL A 664 17.17 -4.68 -8.17
C VAL A 664 18.57 -5.08 -8.65
N THR A 665 18.89 -6.35 -8.39
CA THR A 665 20.08 -7.06 -8.86
C THR A 665 20.26 -6.83 -10.35
N ASP A 666 21.52 -6.72 -10.78
CA ASP A 666 21.81 -6.58 -12.20
C ASP A 666 21.32 -7.84 -12.95
N PRO A 667 20.50 -7.68 -14.00
CA PRO A 667 20.03 -8.81 -14.79
C PRO A 667 21.16 -9.67 -15.40
N SER A 668 22.38 -9.13 -15.53
CA SER A 668 23.59 -9.87 -15.94
C SER A 668 24.09 -10.87 -14.90
N LYS A 669 23.74 -10.69 -13.62
CA LYS A 669 24.07 -11.60 -12.51
C LYS A 669 23.02 -12.69 -12.29
N LEU A 670 21.83 -12.55 -12.88
CA LEU A 670 20.78 -13.58 -12.93
C LEU A 670 21.19 -14.74 -13.85
N LYS A 671 22.22 -15.51 -13.49
CA LYS A 671 22.61 -16.74 -14.20
C LYS A 671 21.54 -17.81 -14.08
#